data_AF-A0A7C6NUL0-F1
#
_entry.id   AF-A0A7C6NUL0-F1
#
_cell.length_a   1.000
_cell.length_b   1.000
_cell.length_c   1.000
_cell.angle_alpha   90.00
_cell.angle_beta   90.00
_cell.angle_gamma   90.00
#
_symmetry.space_group_name_H-M   'P 1'
#
loop_
_entity.id
_entity.type
_entity.pdbx_description
1 polymer ?
#
loop_
_entity_poly.entity_id
_entity_poly.type
_entity_poly.pdbx_seq_one_letter_code
_entity_poly.pdbx_strand_id
1 'polypeptide(L)'
;MARLKTPSYSLEDKQHVVVSTSEFQPWVGVLDVAHAKCVWVVCIDPIVDEKLIRSGSSDREIIGFGTGVGPHGEFNFTISTEQFYLSDIIGKISDQLTRLIGHYDDTVCMDLAKNLIKETSFMPGLSLVKATGQDSEYIRDFIAYALVRKLLPKQEGMFCDEIISLDAFLHWFDFDPRDIRPDLLRLQARNEDGLFKIKIQVIECKLAQESERYLEDALRQVQVGLQHLVSKFRPRQSKEPIGVEVDGETPLLPDQRYWWLQLHRLISGRGEITKGQERETVQALEFLSDGYYTIEWEAACVVFWTDVMHGEVDRRIQGSFAIDDQEMNIYSIQCGREFICQVGLEKRQYNLFSDEPTLRYYPLELPQVEQREPSVDTDPELEKQTQTTPVDLGKEVAEIEIVSDDPDSMQVSTKGIPKRILLGSGTSGGRDVYWEFGHPELPNRHLLIFGASGTGKTYTIQAIMAELSKFGINSLIVDYSSGFTNKQLEPAIVERLAPTQHVVRQEPLPINPFRKQCDYVDEIPLYDTSANIAQRVTGVFSEVFTLGEQQKAVLYEAIQSGVEDVGSQFNLQMLMSRIEAVKQEGGVTAIPATTVANKMRPFVDMNPFGEEEPESWERLFLDPVSNCHILQLAGFMKDSGRLITEFSLIDLYWFYKTRGTKDKPRVIVLDEIQNLDHRLESPLGQFLTEGRKFGISLILATQTLSNFTKDEKGRLFQASHKLFFKPADTEIKTFAQLLADATNESQDIWIQRLSVLKRGECYSLGHAYNPGSNKLDVNKAFKIKIKALEERFR
;
A
#
# COMPACT_ATOMS: atom_id res chain seq x y z
N MET A 1 9.40 3.17 -17.81
CA MET A 1 10.43 4.15 -18.23
C MET A 1 10.94 3.79 -19.62
N ALA A 2 11.24 4.78 -20.47
CA ALA A 2 11.96 4.53 -21.73
C ALA A 2 13.48 4.44 -21.48
N ARG A 3 14.18 3.53 -22.15
CA ARG A 3 15.65 3.52 -22.22
C ARG A 3 16.08 4.10 -23.57
N LEU A 4 17.04 5.02 -23.56
CA LEU A 4 17.73 5.45 -24.79
C LEU A 4 18.50 4.26 -25.39
N LYS A 5 18.46 4.13 -26.71
CA LYS A 5 18.77 2.86 -27.41
C LYS A 5 20.24 2.72 -27.86
N THR A 6 21.16 3.48 -27.29
CA THR A 6 22.59 3.45 -27.62
C THR A 6 23.44 3.83 -26.40
N PRO A 7 24.44 3.03 -25.97
CA PRO A 7 25.26 3.35 -24.79
C PRO A 7 26.44 4.33 -25.04
N SER A 8 26.60 4.85 -26.26
CA SER A 8 27.88 5.39 -26.74
C SER A 8 27.74 6.71 -27.53
N TYR A 9 27.31 7.77 -26.86
CA TYR A 9 27.44 9.16 -27.35
C TYR A 9 27.85 10.09 -26.21
N SER A 10 28.74 11.05 -26.49
CA SER A 10 29.31 11.99 -25.53
C SER A 10 28.31 13.08 -25.12
N LEU A 11 28.02 13.16 -23.82
CA LEU A 11 27.06 14.07 -23.20
C LEU A 11 27.64 15.46 -22.94
N GLU A 12 27.92 16.25 -23.99
CA GLU A 12 28.41 17.63 -23.81
C GLU A 12 27.52 18.74 -24.39
N ASP A 13 26.61 18.48 -25.34
CA ASP A 13 25.89 19.61 -26.01
C ASP A 13 24.49 19.30 -26.61
N LYS A 14 23.75 18.30 -26.10
CA LYS A 14 22.38 17.98 -26.61
C LYS A 14 21.37 17.63 -25.52
N GLN A 15 20.32 18.44 -25.43
CA GLN A 15 19.09 18.11 -24.71
C GLN A 15 18.25 17.10 -25.52
N HIS A 16 17.66 16.11 -24.85
CA HIS A 16 16.85 15.07 -25.47
C HIS A 16 15.42 15.08 -24.91
N VAL A 17 14.44 15.40 -25.74
CA VAL A 17 13.01 15.33 -25.39
C VAL A 17 12.46 13.95 -25.78
N VAL A 18 11.87 13.23 -24.82
CA VAL A 18 11.19 11.95 -25.07
C VAL A 18 9.71 12.22 -25.28
N VAL A 19 9.26 12.24 -26.54
CA VAL A 19 7.85 12.39 -26.90
C VAL A 19 7.20 11.01 -27.02
N SER A 20 6.16 10.75 -26.23
CA SER A 20 5.32 9.55 -26.35
C SER A 20 3.96 9.90 -26.94
N THR A 21 3.67 9.42 -28.14
CA THR A 21 2.34 9.52 -28.76
C THR A 21 1.52 8.29 -28.40
N SER A 22 0.22 8.46 -28.13
CA SER A 22 -0.71 7.35 -27.86
C SER A 22 -2.05 7.62 -28.51
N GLU A 23 -2.66 6.59 -29.09
CA GLU A 23 -3.91 6.70 -29.83
C GLU A 23 -5.08 6.16 -29.01
N PHE A 24 -6.01 7.04 -28.63
CA PHE A 24 -7.18 6.69 -27.81
C PHE A 24 -8.32 6.06 -28.63
N GLN A 25 -8.41 6.32 -29.93
CA GLN A 25 -9.54 5.91 -30.78
C GLN A 25 -9.88 4.41 -30.72
N PRO A 26 -8.91 3.46 -30.72
CA PRO A 26 -9.22 2.03 -30.56
C PRO A 26 -9.96 1.66 -29.26
N TRP A 27 -9.81 2.46 -28.20
CA TRP A 27 -10.42 2.21 -26.89
C TRP A 27 -11.86 2.69 -26.78
N VAL A 28 -12.34 3.55 -27.69
CA VAL A 28 -13.70 4.12 -27.63
C VAL A 28 -14.77 3.02 -27.61
N GLY A 29 -14.67 2.05 -28.52
CA GLY A 29 -15.58 0.90 -28.59
C GLY A 29 -15.46 -0.07 -27.41
N VAL A 30 -14.30 -0.16 -26.77
CA VAL A 30 -14.12 -0.94 -25.53
C VAL A 30 -14.85 -0.25 -24.38
N LEU A 31 -14.77 1.09 -24.31
CA LEU A 31 -15.51 1.89 -23.34
C LEU A 31 -17.02 1.86 -23.60
N ASP A 32 -17.49 1.90 -24.86
CA ASP A 32 -18.92 1.76 -25.18
C ASP A 32 -19.46 0.41 -24.66
N VAL A 33 -18.73 -0.70 -24.90
CA VAL A 33 -19.12 -2.03 -24.42
C VAL A 33 -19.06 -2.13 -22.89
N ALA A 34 -18.09 -1.45 -22.24
CA ALA A 34 -17.99 -1.41 -20.78
C ALA A 34 -19.18 -0.68 -20.15
N HIS A 35 -19.53 0.51 -20.62
CA HIS A 35 -20.68 1.27 -20.12
C HIS A 35 -22.02 0.60 -20.44
N ALA A 36 -22.13 -0.14 -21.55
CA ALA A 36 -23.29 -0.98 -21.89
C ALA A 36 -23.42 -2.28 -21.04
N LYS A 37 -22.55 -2.48 -20.03
CA LYS A 37 -22.54 -3.64 -19.12
C LYS A 37 -22.32 -3.30 -17.65
N CYS A 38 -21.65 -2.19 -17.34
CA CYS A 38 -21.26 -1.80 -15.99
C CYS A 38 -21.90 -0.46 -15.61
N VAL A 39 -22.42 -0.37 -14.38
CA VAL A 39 -23.00 0.89 -13.86
C VAL A 39 -21.93 1.93 -13.57
N TRP A 40 -20.72 1.48 -13.22
CA TRP A 40 -19.56 2.33 -12.94
C TRP A 40 -18.40 1.78 -13.75
N VAL A 41 -17.80 2.60 -14.61
CA VAL A 41 -16.57 2.28 -15.33
C VAL A 41 -15.45 3.10 -14.71
N VAL A 42 -14.34 2.45 -14.36
CA VAL A 42 -13.15 3.11 -13.79
C VAL A 42 -12.01 2.98 -14.78
N CYS A 43 -11.44 4.10 -15.20
CA CYS A 43 -10.24 4.18 -16.03
C CYS A 43 -9.08 4.67 -15.15
N ILE A 44 -7.94 3.99 -15.20
CA ILE A 44 -6.69 4.40 -14.53
C ILE A 44 -5.57 4.31 -15.57
N ASP A 45 -5.04 5.46 -15.98
CA ASP A 45 -4.15 5.59 -17.15
C ASP A 45 -3.32 6.89 -17.04
N PRO A 46 -2.09 6.97 -17.58
CA PRO A 46 -1.28 8.19 -17.47
C PRO A 46 -1.67 9.31 -18.44
N ILE A 47 -2.46 9.02 -19.47
CA ILE A 47 -2.79 9.92 -20.60
C ILE A 47 -4.30 10.18 -20.70
N VAL A 48 -5.15 9.19 -20.44
CA VAL A 48 -6.62 9.36 -20.52
C VAL A 48 -7.10 10.35 -19.47
N ASP A 49 -7.97 11.27 -19.90
CA ASP A 49 -8.63 12.27 -19.09
C ASP A 49 -10.16 12.24 -19.29
N GLU A 50 -10.87 13.13 -18.61
CA GLU A 50 -12.33 13.23 -18.76
C GLU A 50 -12.78 13.70 -20.16
N LYS A 51 -11.97 14.48 -20.87
CA LYS A 51 -12.31 15.00 -22.22
C LYS A 51 -12.28 13.86 -23.23
N LEU A 52 -11.29 12.98 -23.16
CA LEU A 52 -11.20 11.74 -23.94
C LEU A 52 -12.33 10.77 -23.60
N ILE A 53 -12.64 10.54 -22.32
CA ILE A 53 -13.74 9.61 -21.96
C ILE A 53 -15.09 10.13 -22.44
N ARG A 54 -15.32 11.45 -22.39
CA ARG A 54 -16.52 12.11 -22.95
C ARG A 54 -16.56 12.17 -24.49
N SER A 55 -15.46 11.94 -25.20
CA SER A 55 -15.43 12.02 -26.68
C SER A 55 -16.00 10.77 -27.39
N GLY A 56 -16.82 9.98 -26.70
CA GLY A 56 -17.40 8.73 -27.19
C GLY A 56 -18.67 8.92 -28.03
N SER A 57 -19.36 7.81 -28.30
CA SER A 57 -20.62 7.81 -29.07
C SER A 57 -21.88 8.13 -28.24
N SER A 58 -21.68 8.33 -26.92
CA SER A 58 -22.69 8.41 -25.87
C SER A 58 -22.40 9.59 -24.92
N ASP A 59 -23.44 10.19 -24.36
CA ASP A 59 -23.32 11.30 -23.39
C ASP A 59 -23.00 10.74 -21.99
N ARG A 60 -21.72 10.50 -21.74
CA ARG A 60 -21.19 9.89 -20.51
C ARG A 60 -21.10 10.90 -19.38
N GLU A 61 -21.76 10.61 -18.25
CA GLU A 61 -21.58 11.39 -17.03
C GLU A 61 -20.25 11.00 -16.36
N ILE A 62 -19.36 11.99 -16.20
CA ILE A 62 -18.15 11.87 -15.37
C ILE A 62 -18.53 12.24 -13.94
N ILE A 63 -18.21 11.34 -13.02
CA ILE A 63 -18.81 11.23 -11.67
C ILE A 63 -17.76 11.07 -10.57
N GLY A 64 -16.49 10.99 -10.97
CA GLY A 64 -15.31 11.11 -10.13
C GLY A 64 -14.05 11.24 -11.00
N PHE A 65 -13.09 12.06 -10.58
CA PHE A 65 -11.82 12.24 -11.27
C PHE A 65 -10.73 12.66 -10.28
N GLY A 66 -9.49 12.24 -10.52
CA GLY A 66 -8.31 12.74 -9.83
C GLY A 66 -7.01 12.40 -10.55
N THR A 67 -5.92 13.02 -10.11
CA THR A 67 -4.57 12.84 -10.67
C THR A 67 -3.59 12.46 -9.57
N GLY A 68 -2.44 11.91 -9.93
CA GLY A 68 -1.38 11.64 -8.95
C GLY A 68 -1.50 10.28 -8.27
N VAL A 69 -2.21 9.31 -8.86
CA VAL A 69 -2.30 7.94 -8.32
C VAL A 69 -1.28 7.01 -8.99
N GLY A 70 -0.91 5.93 -8.31
CA GLY A 70 0.18 5.03 -8.71
C GLY A 70 1.45 5.22 -7.85
N PRO A 71 2.45 4.32 -7.95
CA PRO A 71 3.68 4.34 -7.14
C PRO A 71 4.50 5.63 -7.23
N HIS A 72 4.34 6.40 -8.31
CA HIS A 72 5.03 7.67 -8.58
C HIS A 72 4.06 8.81 -8.87
N GLY A 73 2.77 8.62 -8.61
CA GLY A 73 1.70 9.53 -9.02
C GLY A 73 1.59 9.72 -10.53
N GLU A 74 1.90 8.67 -11.29
CA GLU A 74 2.00 8.71 -12.74
C GLU A 74 0.66 8.63 -13.48
N PHE A 75 -0.40 8.15 -12.81
CA PHE A 75 -1.71 7.93 -13.41
C PHE A 75 -2.74 9.00 -13.02
N ASN A 76 -3.69 9.20 -13.93
CA ASN A 76 -4.98 9.80 -13.64
C ASN A 76 -5.96 8.67 -13.30
N PHE A 77 -7.01 8.96 -12.54
CA PHE A 77 -8.18 8.09 -12.45
C PHE A 77 -9.45 8.85 -12.84
N THR A 78 -10.35 8.18 -13.54
CA THR A 78 -11.68 8.69 -13.89
C THR A 78 -12.72 7.62 -13.60
N ILE A 79 -13.87 8.04 -13.09
CA ILE A 79 -15.07 7.21 -12.92
C ILE A 79 -16.18 7.80 -13.79
N SER A 80 -16.83 6.96 -14.58
CA SER A 80 -17.84 7.34 -15.58
C SER A 80 -19.04 6.38 -15.59
N THR A 81 -20.21 6.87 -16.03
CA THR A 81 -21.43 6.08 -16.16
C THR A 81 -22.28 6.45 -17.38
N GLU A 82 -23.09 5.49 -17.83
CA GLU A 82 -24.21 5.64 -18.77
C GLU A 82 -25.49 4.96 -18.27
N GLN A 83 -25.45 4.31 -17.09
CA GLN A 83 -26.54 3.47 -16.55
C GLN A 83 -27.22 4.11 -15.32
N PHE A 84 -26.65 5.20 -14.83
CA PHE A 84 -27.12 5.96 -13.68
C PHE A 84 -27.10 7.43 -14.08
N TYR A 85 -28.16 8.17 -13.76
CA TYR A 85 -28.25 9.59 -14.08
C TYR A 85 -28.26 10.42 -12.80
N LEU A 86 -27.65 11.59 -12.85
CA LEU A 86 -27.74 12.62 -11.81
C LEU A 86 -29.19 12.88 -11.32
N SER A 87 -30.21 12.64 -12.17
CA SER A 87 -31.63 12.74 -11.80
C SER A 87 -32.02 11.91 -10.58
N ASP A 88 -31.39 10.76 -10.38
CA ASP A 88 -31.83 9.76 -9.40
C ASP A 88 -31.41 10.13 -7.97
N ILE A 89 -30.46 11.06 -7.83
CA ILE A 89 -30.05 11.65 -6.55
C ILE A 89 -30.91 12.88 -6.20
N ILE A 90 -31.55 13.55 -7.18
CA ILE A 90 -32.35 14.77 -6.94
C ILE A 90 -33.42 14.52 -5.85
N GLY A 91 -34.10 13.37 -5.89
CA GLY A 91 -35.09 12.99 -4.88
C GLY A 91 -34.48 12.88 -3.47
N LYS A 92 -33.31 12.22 -3.33
CA LYS A 92 -32.61 12.09 -2.04
C LYS A 92 -32.17 13.45 -1.48
N ILE A 93 -31.63 14.31 -2.34
CA ILE A 93 -31.20 15.67 -1.96
C ILE A 93 -32.41 16.51 -1.59
N SER A 94 -33.51 16.43 -2.33
CA SER A 94 -34.77 17.11 -1.99
C SER A 94 -35.34 16.66 -0.65
N ASP A 95 -35.45 15.35 -0.40
CA ASP A 95 -35.88 14.78 0.88
C ASP A 95 -35.01 15.27 2.05
N GLN A 96 -33.69 15.32 1.83
CA GLN A 96 -32.74 15.78 2.84
C GLN A 96 -32.83 17.31 3.06
N LEU A 97 -33.00 18.10 2.00
CA LEU A 97 -33.27 19.54 2.10
C LEU A 97 -34.56 19.79 2.88
N THR A 98 -35.68 19.13 2.55
CA THR A 98 -36.93 19.26 3.32
C THR A 98 -36.73 18.94 4.82
N ARG A 99 -35.88 17.96 5.17
CA ARG A 99 -35.53 17.66 6.58
C ARG A 99 -34.61 18.69 7.24
N LEU A 100 -33.67 19.28 6.50
CA LEU A 100 -32.69 20.23 7.04
C LEU A 100 -33.22 21.66 7.11
N ILE A 101 -33.93 22.12 6.07
CA ILE A 101 -34.42 23.51 5.96
C ILE A 101 -35.92 23.68 6.23
N GLY A 102 -36.70 22.60 6.31
CA GLY A 102 -37.88 22.44 7.17
C GLY A 102 -39.15 23.30 6.97
N HIS A 103 -39.10 24.44 6.27
CA HIS A 103 -40.22 25.40 6.15
C HIS A 103 -40.45 25.90 4.70
N TYR A 104 -39.97 25.17 3.70
CA TYR A 104 -40.20 25.45 2.27
C TYR A 104 -41.02 24.32 1.66
N ASP A 105 -41.87 24.64 0.68
CA ASP A 105 -42.65 23.65 -0.05
C ASP A 105 -41.72 22.64 -0.75
N ASP A 106 -42.13 21.37 -0.87
CA ASP A 106 -41.32 20.32 -1.51
C ASP A 106 -40.94 20.65 -2.96
N THR A 107 -41.75 21.47 -3.65
CA THR A 107 -41.42 22.02 -4.98
C THR A 107 -40.15 22.88 -4.97
N VAL A 108 -39.97 23.70 -3.92
CA VAL A 108 -38.80 24.57 -3.73
C VAL A 108 -37.57 23.75 -3.39
N CYS A 109 -37.68 22.75 -2.51
CA CYS A 109 -36.60 21.80 -2.21
C CYS A 109 -36.19 21.00 -3.45
N MET A 110 -37.15 20.60 -4.29
CA MET A 110 -36.93 19.83 -5.51
C MET A 110 -36.26 20.67 -6.61
N ASP A 111 -36.61 21.96 -6.75
CA ASP A 111 -35.94 22.88 -7.69
C ASP A 111 -34.56 23.34 -7.19
N LEU A 112 -34.39 23.48 -5.87
CA LEU A 112 -33.09 23.65 -5.23
C LEU A 112 -32.16 22.46 -5.52
N ALA A 113 -32.63 21.23 -5.31
CA ALA A 113 -31.88 20.00 -5.61
C ALA A 113 -31.47 19.90 -7.09
N LYS A 114 -32.39 20.21 -8.03
CA LYS A 114 -32.10 20.27 -9.48
C LYS A 114 -31.01 21.28 -9.83
N ASN A 115 -30.95 22.41 -9.13
CA ASN A 115 -29.97 23.46 -9.41
C ASN A 115 -28.60 23.11 -8.84
N LEU A 116 -28.52 22.64 -7.58
CA LEU A 116 -27.25 22.21 -6.98
C LEU A 116 -26.54 21.13 -7.81
N ILE A 117 -27.29 20.14 -8.30
CA ILE A 117 -26.75 19.06 -9.14
C ILE A 117 -26.11 19.57 -10.44
N LYS A 118 -26.69 20.60 -11.08
CA LYS A 118 -26.11 21.18 -12.31
C LYS A 118 -24.75 21.81 -12.06
N GLU A 119 -24.59 22.56 -10.97
CA GLU A 119 -23.31 23.20 -10.64
C GLU A 119 -22.23 22.14 -10.30
N THR A 120 -22.61 21.00 -9.70
CA THR A 120 -21.67 19.91 -9.38
C THR A 120 -21.17 19.09 -10.57
N SER A 121 -21.74 19.26 -11.77
CA SER A 121 -21.18 18.67 -13.00
C SER A 121 -19.75 19.16 -13.32
N PHE A 122 -19.32 20.23 -12.64
CA PHE A 122 -17.97 20.82 -12.68
C PHE A 122 -17.20 20.70 -11.34
N MET A 123 -17.46 19.66 -10.52
CA MET A 123 -16.71 19.39 -9.28
C MET A 123 -16.09 17.98 -9.27
N PRO A 124 -14.76 17.85 -9.49
CA PRO A 124 -14.07 16.56 -9.40
C PRO A 124 -13.97 16.04 -7.96
N GLY A 125 -14.47 14.83 -7.72
CA GLY A 125 -14.33 14.13 -6.44
C GLY A 125 -15.22 12.90 -6.32
N LEU A 126 -15.09 12.14 -5.24
CA LEU A 126 -15.97 11.00 -4.91
C LEU A 126 -17.26 11.43 -4.20
N SER A 127 -17.46 12.71 -3.93
CA SER A 127 -18.55 13.26 -3.11
C SER A 127 -19.93 12.91 -3.66
N LEU A 128 -20.10 12.92 -4.99
CA LEU A 128 -21.33 12.49 -5.65
C LEU A 128 -21.58 10.98 -5.42
N VAL A 129 -20.54 10.15 -5.59
CA VAL A 129 -20.59 8.70 -5.37
C VAL A 129 -20.97 8.39 -3.93
N LYS A 130 -20.34 9.07 -2.96
CA LYS A 130 -20.68 8.98 -1.53
C LYS A 130 -22.15 9.36 -1.27
N ALA A 131 -22.65 10.45 -1.87
CA ALA A 131 -24.03 10.89 -1.77
C ALA A 131 -25.06 9.94 -2.41
N THR A 132 -24.65 9.00 -3.28
CA THR A 132 -25.55 7.91 -3.73
C THR A 132 -25.87 6.88 -2.65
N GLY A 133 -25.15 6.88 -1.51
CA GLY A 133 -25.31 5.94 -0.42
C GLY A 133 -26.62 6.06 0.40
N GLN A 134 -26.59 5.50 1.62
CA GLN A 134 -27.67 5.65 2.61
C GLN A 134 -27.28 6.61 3.75
N ASP A 135 -26.04 7.10 3.77
CA ASP A 135 -25.58 8.03 4.79
C ASP A 135 -26.06 9.45 4.50
N SER A 136 -26.58 10.11 5.53
CA SER A 136 -27.03 11.50 5.43
C SER A 136 -25.87 12.50 5.49
N GLU A 137 -24.72 12.15 6.10
CA GLU A 137 -23.60 13.08 6.24
C GLU A 137 -23.00 13.42 4.86
N TYR A 138 -22.70 12.43 4.02
CA TYR A 138 -22.21 12.65 2.66
C TYR A 138 -23.15 13.47 1.76
N ILE A 139 -24.46 13.42 2.01
CA ILE A 139 -25.44 14.27 1.30
C ILE A 139 -25.40 15.71 1.83
N ARG A 140 -25.05 15.95 3.11
CA ARG A 140 -24.81 17.31 3.63
C ARG A 140 -23.56 17.91 3.01
N ASP A 141 -22.47 17.15 2.98
CA ASP A 141 -21.19 17.55 2.41
C ASP A 141 -21.37 17.94 0.95
N PHE A 142 -22.04 17.08 0.16
CA PHE A 142 -22.40 17.34 -1.23
C PHE A 142 -23.21 18.64 -1.41
N ILE A 143 -24.24 18.88 -0.58
CA ILE A 143 -25.03 20.12 -0.63
C ILE A 143 -24.13 21.34 -0.33
N ALA A 144 -23.26 21.26 0.67
CA ALA A 144 -22.36 22.34 1.05
C ALA A 144 -21.35 22.66 -0.07
N TYR A 145 -20.77 21.62 -0.69
CA TYR A 145 -19.83 21.77 -1.81
C TYR A 145 -20.51 22.42 -3.03
N ALA A 146 -21.73 21.99 -3.36
CA ALA A 146 -22.53 22.55 -4.45
C ALA A 146 -22.85 24.05 -4.23
N LEU A 147 -23.18 24.44 -3.00
CA LEU A 147 -23.39 25.84 -2.61
C LEU A 147 -22.10 26.66 -2.75
N VAL A 148 -20.96 26.15 -2.28
CA VAL A 148 -19.64 26.81 -2.44
C VAL A 148 -19.27 27.00 -3.91
N ARG A 149 -19.49 26.01 -4.78
CA ARG A 149 -19.26 26.15 -6.23
C ARG A 149 -20.13 27.22 -6.86
N LYS A 150 -21.40 27.33 -6.43
CA LYS A 150 -22.31 28.36 -6.95
C LYS A 150 -21.96 29.77 -6.46
N LEU A 151 -21.37 29.89 -5.26
CA LEU A 151 -20.81 31.13 -4.73
C LEU A 151 -19.50 31.54 -5.43
N LEU A 152 -18.72 30.57 -5.90
CA LEU A 152 -17.41 30.72 -6.56
C LEU A 152 -17.47 30.26 -8.04
N PRO A 153 -18.14 31.02 -8.93
CA PRO A 153 -18.15 30.75 -10.37
C PRO A 153 -16.75 30.93 -10.97
N LYS A 154 -16.50 30.24 -12.09
CA LYS A 154 -15.27 30.41 -12.88
C LYS A 154 -15.11 31.87 -13.30
N GLN A 155 -13.90 32.42 -13.14
CA GLN A 155 -13.55 33.77 -13.60
C GLN A 155 -13.16 33.74 -15.08
N GLU A 156 -13.71 34.68 -15.87
CA GLU A 156 -13.37 34.84 -17.28
C GLU A 156 -11.90 35.25 -17.45
N GLY A 157 -11.22 34.74 -18.48
CA GLY A 157 -9.81 35.04 -18.78
C GLY A 157 -8.78 34.24 -17.96
N MET A 158 -9.21 33.40 -17.02
CA MET A 158 -8.31 32.43 -16.37
C MET A 158 -8.06 31.23 -17.30
N PHE A 159 -6.83 30.71 -17.32
CA PHE A 159 -6.48 29.50 -18.08
C PHE A 159 -7.09 28.25 -17.43
N CYS A 160 -7.11 28.21 -16.10
CA CYS A 160 -7.77 27.19 -15.28
C CYS A 160 -8.46 27.88 -14.11
N ASP A 161 -9.67 27.44 -13.76
CA ASP A 161 -10.40 27.84 -12.55
C ASP A 161 -11.33 26.71 -12.12
N GLU A 162 -10.89 25.89 -11.17
CA GLU A 162 -11.64 24.69 -10.75
C GLU A 162 -11.63 24.48 -9.24
N ILE A 163 -12.67 23.82 -8.73
CA ILE A 163 -12.78 23.41 -7.34
C ILE A 163 -12.76 21.88 -7.28
N ILE A 164 -11.72 21.33 -6.67
CA ILE A 164 -11.54 19.89 -6.45
C ILE A 164 -11.87 19.53 -4.99
N SER A 165 -12.39 18.33 -4.76
CA SER A 165 -12.49 17.78 -3.40
C SER A 165 -11.21 17.07 -3.00
N LEU A 166 -10.65 17.45 -1.85
CA LEU A 166 -9.39 16.92 -1.31
C LEU A 166 -9.53 15.45 -0.83
N ASP A 167 -10.75 14.91 -0.73
CA ASP A 167 -11.01 13.47 -0.61
C ASP A 167 -10.44 12.64 -1.77
N ALA A 168 -10.29 13.22 -2.97
CA ALA A 168 -9.63 12.53 -4.09
C ALA A 168 -8.09 12.54 -3.97
N PHE A 169 -7.54 13.31 -3.02
CA PHE A 169 -6.13 13.62 -2.89
C PHE A 169 -5.60 13.30 -1.47
N LEU A 170 -6.09 12.22 -0.84
CA LEU A 170 -5.66 11.78 0.50
C LEU A 170 -4.13 11.64 0.63
N HIS A 171 -3.47 11.25 -0.46
CA HIS A 171 -2.01 11.11 -0.55
C HIS A 171 -1.24 12.44 -0.40
N TRP A 172 -1.92 13.60 -0.44
CA TRP A 172 -1.32 14.91 -0.16
C TRP A 172 -1.14 15.22 1.32
N PHE A 173 -1.76 14.43 2.21
CA PHE A 173 -1.74 14.61 3.67
C PHE A 173 -0.98 13.47 4.38
N ASP A 174 -0.05 12.83 3.67
CA ASP A 174 0.93 11.83 4.16
C ASP A 174 0.32 10.68 4.99
N PHE A 175 -0.97 10.40 4.77
CA PHE A 175 -1.78 9.46 5.54
C PHE A 175 -1.78 9.75 7.06
N ASP A 176 -1.93 11.02 7.45
CA ASP A 176 -2.09 11.44 8.86
C ASP A 176 -3.10 10.52 9.59
N PRO A 177 -2.70 9.83 10.68
CA PRO A 177 -3.55 8.85 11.37
C PRO A 177 -4.78 9.45 12.07
N ARG A 178 -4.99 10.77 11.97
CA ARG A 178 -6.17 11.51 12.46
C ARG A 178 -7.20 11.80 11.36
N ASP A 179 -6.86 11.57 10.08
CA ASP A 179 -7.67 11.85 8.88
C ASP A 179 -8.13 13.32 8.72
N ILE A 180 -7.42 14.27 9.34
CA ILE A 180 -7.79 15.70 9.34
C ILE A 180 -7.28 16.39 8.07
N ARG A 181 -8.21 16.86 7.22
CA ARG A 181 -7.97 17.68 6.02
C ARG A 181 -9.08 18.73 5.85
N PRO A 182 -8.90 19.76 5.01
CA PRO A 182 -10.01 20.54 4.47
C PRO A 182 -10.78 19.73 3.41
N ASP A 183 -12.05 20.07 3.19
CA ASP A 183 -12.91 19.46 2.16
C ASP A 183 -12.47 19.75 0.72
N LEU A 184 -12.21 21.02 0.40
CA LEU A 184 -12.12 21.55 -0.95
C LEU A 184 -10.88 22.42 -1.16
N LEU A 185 -10.40 22.41 -2.40
CA LEU A 185 -9.37 23.32 -2.88
C LEU A 185 -9.84 23.94 -4.20
N ARG A 186 -9.86 25.27 -4.27
CA ARG A 186 -10.00 25.98 -5.54
C ARG A 186 -8.63 26.35 -6.08
N LEU A 187 -8.38 25.98 -7.32
CA LEU A 187 -7.16 26.24 -8.07
C LEU A 187 -7.49 27.14 -9.26
N GLN A 188 -6.95 28.36 -9.23
CA GLN A 188 -7.02 29.29 -10.35
C GLN A 188 -5.62 29.52 -10.91
N ALA A 189 -5.47 29.55 -12.23
CA ALA A 189 -4.21 29.84 -12.91
C ALA A 189 -4.44 30.75 -14.12
N ARG A 190 -3.57 31.75 -14.28
CA ARG A 190 -3.50 32.63 -15.45
C ARG A 190 -2.08 32.66 -15.99
N ASN A 191 -1.94 32.71 -17.31
CA ASN A 191 -0.66 32.90 -17.96
C ASN A 191 -0.40 34.41 -18.09
N GLU A 192 0.76 34.88 -17.64
CA GLU A 192 1.21 36.26 -17.83
C GLU A 192 2.67 36.23 -18.30
N ASP A 193 2.92 36.73 -19.52
CA ASP A 193 4.24 36.80 -20.16
C ASP A 193 4.98 35.44 -20.20
N GLY A 194 4.22 34.34 -20.43
CA GLY A 194 4.75 32.98 -20.44
C GLY A 194 5.04 32.35 -19.09
N LEU A 195 4.56 32.93 -17.97
CA LEU A 195 4.63 32.33 -16.63
C LEU A 195 3.23 32.20 -15.99
N PHE A 196 2.99 31.10 -15.28
CA PHE A 196 1.75 30.94 -14.53
C PHE A 196 1.77 31.73 -13.21
N LYS A 197 0.70 32.52 -13.00
CA LYS A 197 0.31 33.01 -11.67
C LYS A 197 -0.84 32.17 -11.16
N ILE A 198 -0.58 31.43 -10.08
CA ILE A 198 -1.48 30.49 -9.45
C ILE A 198 -2.08 31.14 -8.20
N LYS A 199 -3.38 30.91 -7.97
CA LYS A 199 -4.07 31.24 -6.73
C LYS A 199 -4.75 29.99 -6.19
N ILE A 200 -4.45 29.62 -4.95
CA ILE A 200 -5.06 28.50 -4.25
C ILE A 200 -5.94 29.05 -3.12
N GLN A 201 -7.20 28.63 -3.09
CA GLN A 201 -8.15 28.94 -2.02
C GLN A 201 -8.53 27.63 -1.32
N VAL A 202 -8.12 27.47 -0.06
CA VAL A 202 -8.42 26.28 0.76
C VAL A 202 -9.74 26.51 1.49
N ILE A 203 -10.70 25.57 1.36
CA ILE A 203 -12.07 25.76 1.83
C ILE A 203 -12.52 24.53 2.62
N GLU A 204 -13.04 24.80 3.82
CA GLU A 204 -13.79 23.84 4.62
C GLU A 204 -15.28 24.21 4.64
N CYS A 205 -16.16 23.22 4.56
CA CYS A 205 -17.59 23.38 4.33
C CYS A 205 -18.40 22.65 5.41
N LYS A 206 -19.25 23.35 6.18
CA LYS A 206 -20.16 22.71 7.14
C LYS A 206 -21.63 23.04 6.84
N LEU A 207 -22.51 22.04 6.92
CA LEU A 207 -23.97 22.18 6.83
C LEU A 207 -24.62 21.55 8.07
N ALA A 208 -24.91 22.37 9.07
CA ALA A 208 -25.22 21.92 10.43
C ALA A 208 -26.18 22.87 11.16
N GLN A 209 -26.47 22.58 12.42
CA GLN A 209 -27.11 23.50 13.36
C GLN A 209 -26.05 24.40 13.99
N GLU A 210 -26.43 25.61 14.40
CA GLU A 210 -25.50 26.62 14.92
C GLU A 210 -24.67 26.10 16.12
N SER A 211 -23.35 26.10 15.98
CA SER A 211 -22.44 25.74 17.06
C SER A 211 -21.03 26.26 16.81
N GLU A 212 -20.47 27.00 17.78
CA GLU A 212 -19.09 27.49 17.75
C GLU A 212 -18.07 26.36 17.48
N ARG A 213 -18.35 25.15 17.98
CA ARG A 213 -17.51 23.98 17.75
C ARG A 213 -17.31 23.65 16.26
N TYR A 214 -18.32 23.83 15.41
CA TYR A 214 -18.15 23.56 13.98
C TYR A 214 -17.22 24.60 13.32
N LEU A 215 -17.12 25.81 13.87
CA LEU A 215 -16.15 26.82 13.42
C LEU A 215 -14.73 26.52 13.93
N GLU A 216 -14.59 26.00 15.16
CA GLU A 216 -13.31 25.54 15.72
C GLU A 216 -12.75 24.32 14.96
N ASP A 217 -13.58 23.27 14.79
CA ASP A 217 -13.22 22.06 14.05
C ASP A 217 -12.91 22.39 12.57
N ALA A 218 -13.65 23.32 11.94
CA ALA A 218 -13.38 23.77 10.57
C ALA A 218 -12.08 24.59 10.45
N LEU A 219 -11.84 25.55 11.35
CA LEU A 219 -10.60 26.34 11.38
C LEU A 219 -9.38 25.41 11.45
N ARG A 220 -9.47 24.38 12.30
CA ARG A 220 -8.43 23.38 12.47
C ARG A 220 -8.20 22.56 11.20
N GLN A 221 -9.26 22.13 10.51
CA GLN A 221 -9.14 21.42 9.22
C GLN A 221 -8.43 22.27 8.16
N VAL A 222 -8.79 23.56 8.05
CA VAL A 222 -8.13 24.52 7.15
C VAL A 222 -6.65 24.73 7.52
N GLN A 223 -6.33 24.98 8.79
CA GLN A 223 -4.96 25.18 9.26
C GLN A 223 -4.07 23.95 9.01
N VAL A 224 -4.57 22.74 9.27
CA VAL A 224 -3.86 21.48 8.97
C VAL A 224 -3.65 21.31 7.46
N GLY A 225 -4.64 21.65 6.64
CA GLY A 225 -4.49 21.62 5.18
C GLY A 225 -3.39 22.56 4.68
N LEU A 226 -3.40 23.80 5.14
CA LEU A 226 -2.39 24.81 4.79
C LEU A 226 -0.98 24.37 5.22
N GLN A 227 -0.83 23.82 6.43
CA GLN A 227 0.45 23.33 6.93
C GLN A 227 1.10 22.29 5.99
N HIS A 228 0.31 21.38 5.42
CA HIS A 228 0.80 20.39 4.46
C HIS A 228 0.99 21.00 3.06
N LEU A 229 0.00 21.70 2.52
CA LEU A 229 -0.01 22.07 1.10
C LEU A 229 0.89 23.28 0.76
N VAL A 230 1.03 24.26 1.67
CA VAL A 230 1.84 25.47 1.44
C VAL A 230 3.33 25.15 1.33
N SER A 231 3.82 24.16 2.09
CA SER A 231 5.22 23.70 2.02
C SER A 231 5.50 22.87 0.77
N LYS A 232 4.53 22.06 0.33
CA LYS A 232 4.61 21.17 -0.83
C LYS A 232 4.57 21.91 -2.17
N PHE A 233 3.67 22.88 -2.32
CA PHE A 233 3.49 23.65 -3.56
C PHE A 233 4.33 24.94 -3.63
N ARG A 234 5.48 25.01 -2.95
CA ARG A 234 6.40 26.15 -3.12
C ARG A 234 7.05 26.15 -4.53
N PRO A 235 7.10 27.29 -5.23
CA PRO A 235 7.87 27.42 -6.46
C PRO A 235 9.37 27.34 -6.17
N ARG A 236 10.18 27.15 -7.21
CA ARG A 236 11.64 26.96 -7.12
C ARG A 236 12.33 28.11 -6.35
N GLN A 237 12.94 27.80 -5.20
CA GLN A 237 13.68 28.77 -4.37
C GLN A 237 15.21 28.69 -4.54
N SER A 238 15.72 27.60 -5.13
CA SER A 238 17.14 27.29 -5.31
C SER A 238 17.44 26.87 -6.74
N LYS A 239 18.72 26.84 -7.16
CA LYS A 239 19.10 26.42 -8.51
C LYS A 239 18.70 24.98 -8.80
N GLU A 240 19.09 24.05 -7.93
CA GLU A 240 18.59 22.68 -7.91
C GLU A 240 17.26 22.59 -7.13
N PRO A 241 16.28 21.77 -7.59
CA PRO A 241 15.05 21.51 -6.86
C PRO A 241 15.30 20.79 -5.53
N ILE A 242 14.63 21.25 -4.47
CA ILE A 242 14.77 20.71 -3.11
C ILE A 242 14.11 19.32 -3.03
N GLY A 243 14.69 18.43 -2.23
CA GLY A 243 14.19 17.06 -2.03
C GLY A 243 14.63 16.05 -3.11
N VAL A 244 15.34 16.50 -4.16
CA VAL A 244 15.90 15.63 -5.21
C VAL A 244 17.24 15.03 -4.80
N GLU A 245 18.05 15.75 -4.02
CA GLU A 245 19.32 15.25 -3.47
C GLU A 245 19.26 15.21 -1.93
N VAL A 246 19.81 14.16 -1.34
CA VAL A 246 19.65 13.82 0.09
C VAL A 246 20.91 14.17 0.88
N ASP A 247 21.13 15.47 1.10
CA ASP A 247 22.14 15.95 2.04
C ASP A 247 21.66 15.73 3.49
N GLY A 248 22.32 14.79 4.16
CA GLY A 248 21.84 14.10 5.37
C GLY A 248 21.75 14.91 6.67
N GLU A 249 21.80 16.24 6.61
CA GLU A 249 21.63 17.15 7.76
C GLU A 249 20.30 17.94 7.73
N THR A 250 19.58 17.90 6.61
CA THR A 250 18.30 18.62 6.45
C THR A 250 17.10 17.69 6.73
N PRO A 251 16.00 18.15 7.37
CA PRO A 251 14.76 17.38 7.45
C PRO A 251 14.23 16.97 6.07
N LEU A 252 13.36 15.95 6.04
CA LEU A 252 12.69 15.46 4.82
C LEU A 252 11.82 16.56 4.19
N LEU A 253 12.44 17.36 3.33
CA LEU A 253 11.76 18.37 2.52
C LEU A 253 11.06 17.67 1.34
N PRO A 254 9.87 18.16 0.94
CA PRO A 254 9.10 17.54 -0.13
C PRO A 254 9.86 17.56 -1.47
N ASP A 255 9.86 16.44 -2.21
CA ASP A 255 10.37 16.39 -3.59
C ASP A 255 9.61 17.39 -4.45
N GLN A 256 10.24 18.52 -4.72
CA GLN A 256 9.60 19.62 -5.41
C GLN A 256 9.17 19.25 -6.83
N ARG A 257 9.90 18.36 -7.53
CA ARG A 257 9.52 17.92 -8.88
C ARG A 257 8.21 17.15 -8.88
N TYR A 258 7.99 16.28 -7.89
CA TYR A 258 6.72 15.59 -7.73
C TYR A 258 5.55 16.57 -7.53
N TRP A 259 5.69 17.57 -6.64
CA TRP A 259 4.60 18.52 -6.35
C TRP A 259 4.34 19.51 -7.48
N TRP A 260 5.38 19.96 -8.20
CA TRP A 260 5.22 20.75 -9.42
C TRP A 260 4.52 19.95 -10.52
N LEU A 261 4.81 18.65 -10.65
CA LEU A 261 4.10 17.77 -11.58
C LEU A 261 2.62 17.57 -11.21
N GLN A 262 2.27 17.56 -9.92
CA GLN A 262 0.86 17.53 -9.51
C GLN A 262 0.11 18.82 -9.87
N LEU A 263 0.72 20.01 -9.65
CA LEU A 263 0.15 21.28 -10.12
C LEU A 263 0.02 21.31 -11.64
N HIS A 264 1.07 20.89 -12.36
CA HIS A 264 1.06 20.80 -13.82
C HIS A 264 -0.11 19.93 -14.32
N ARG A 265 -0.31 18.73 -13.77
CA ARG A 265 -1.42 17.83 -14.16
C ARG A 265 -2.79 18.47 -13.97
N LEU A 266 -3.02 19.14 -12.84
CA LEU A 266 -4.29 19.81 -12.58
C LEU A 266 -4.51 20.99 -13.54
N ILE A 267 -3.50 21.85 -13.72
CA ILE A 267 -3.56 23.03 -14.57
C ILE A 267 -3.69 22.65 -16.06
N SER A 268 -2.94 21.66 -16.54
CA SER A 268 -2.99 21.24 -17.94
C SER A 268 -4.27 20.47 -18.29
N GLY A 269 -4.71 19.54 -17.43
CA GLY A 269 -5.93 18.75 -17.68
C GLY A 269 -7.20 19.60 -17.67
N ARG A 270 -7.26 20.62 -16.80
CA ARG A 270 -8.40 21.54 -16.67
C ARG A 270 -8.28 22.81 -17.50
N GLY A 271 -7.14 23.03 -18.15
CA GLY A 271 -6.87 24.22 -18.94
C GLY A 271 -7.70 24.33 -20.23
N GLU A 272 -7.90 25.57 -20.67
CA GLU A 272 -8.44 25.93 -22.00
C GLU A 272 -7.50 26.94 -22.69
N ILE A 273 -7.07 26.62 -23.92
CA ILE A 273 -6.14 27.45 -24.70
C ILE A 273 -6.91 28.33 -25.69
N THR A 274 -6.73 29.65 -25.59
CA THR A 274 -7.17 30.59 -26.63
C THR A 274 -6.27 30.46 -27.87
N LYS A 275 -6.88 30.34 -29.05
CA LYS A 275 -6.15 30.21 -30.33
C LYS A 275 -5.16 31.36 -30.54
N GLY A 276 -3.91 31.03 -30.86
CA GLY A 276 -2.81 31.98 -31.02
C GLY A 276 -1.89 32.13 -29.79
N GLN A 277 -2.26 31.58 -28.63
CA GLN A 277 -1.41 31.57 -27.42
C GLN A 277 -0.69 30.23 -27.19
N GLU A 278 -0.80 29.25 -28.12
CA GLU A 278 -0.35 27.88 -27.91
C GLU A 278 1.13 27.79 -27.48
N ARG A 279 2.00 28.58 -28.11
CA ARG A 279 3.44 28.62 -27.79
C ARG A 279 3.72 29.22 -26.41
N GLU A 280 2.98 30.26 -26.03
CA GLU A 280 3.11 30.93 -24.74
C GLU A 280 2.61 30.02 -23.60
N THR A 281 1.52 29.29 -23.81
CA THR A 281 0.99 28.32 -22.85
C THR A 281 1.90 27.09 -22.70
N VAL A 282 2.46 26.55 -23.79
CA VAL A 282 3.44 25.45 -23.70
C VAL A 282 4.67 25.87 -22.91
N GLN A 283 5.22 27.06 -23.17
CA GLN A 283 6.35 27.59 -22.40
C GLN A 283 6.00 27.77 -20.91
N ALA A 284 4.79 28.25 -20.60
CA ALA A 284 4.33 28.38 -19.21
C ALA A 284 4.15 27.02 -18.51
N LEU A 285 3.73 25.97 -19.23
CA LEU A 285 3.60 24.60 -18.71
C LEU A 285 4.97 23.93 -18.50
N GLU A 286 5.94 24.18 -19.38
CA GLU A 286 7.34 23.78 -19.20
C GLU A 286 7.94 24.45 -17.95
N PHE A 287 7.80 25.78 -17.83
CA PHE A 287 8.26 26.52 -16.66
C PHE A 287 7.55 26.09 -15.35
N LEU A 288 6.24 25.83 -15.38
CA LEU A 288 5.49 25.27 -14.25
C LEU A 288 6.05 23.91 -13.80
N SER A 289 6.41 23.04 -14.75
CA SER A 289 7.00 21.73 -14.47
C SER A 289 8.38 21.82 -13.80
N ASP A 290 9.15 22.86 -14.13
CA ASP A 290 10.43 23.20 -13.47
C ASP A 290 10.26 24.11 -12.24
N GLY A 291 9.03 24.41 -11.80
CA GLY A 291 8.78 25.19 -10.57
C GLY A 291 8.84 26.71 -10.73
N TYR A 292 8.91 27.23 -11.95
CA TYR A 292 8.87 28.66 -12.26
C TYR A 292 7.43 29.15 -12.42
N TYR A 293 6.79 29.45 -11.29
CA TYR A 293 5.45 30.04 -11.18
C TYR A 293 5.37 30.93 -9.94
N THR A 294 4.42 31.87 -9.88
CA THR A 294 4.08 32.56 -8.62
C THR A 294 2.83 31.94 -8.01
N ILE A 295 2.75 31.80 -6.69
CA ILE A 295 1.58 31.24 -6.01
C ILE A 295 1.10 32.13 -4.86
N GLU A 296 -0.21 32.35 -4.82
CA GLU A 296 -0.93 33.05 -3.75
C GLU A 296 -1.90 32.14 -3.01
N TRP A 297 -2.06 32.33 -1.70
CA TRP A 297 -2.93 31.51 -0.85
C TRP A 297 -4.01 32.31 -0.13
N GLU A 298 -5.22 31.74 -0.10
CA GLU A 298 -6.36 32.19 0.69
C GLU A 298 -7.04 31.02 1.40
N ALA A 299 -7.82 31.32 2.45
CA ALA A 299 -8.40 30.30 3.32
C ALA A 299 -9.76 30.73 3.92
N ALA A 300 -10.73 29.81 3.89
CA ALA A 300 -12.09 30.07 4.35
C ALA A 300 -12.75 28.85 5.03
N CYS A 301 -13.51 29.13 6.09
CA CYS A 301 -14.48 28.21 6.69
C CYS A 301 -15.88 28.67 6.28
N VAL A 302 -16.55 27.96 5.37
CA VAL A 302 -17.89 28.31 4.87
C VAL A 302 -18.91 27.45 5.61
N VAL A 303 -19.82 28.09 6.34
CA VAL A 303 -20.75 27.38 7.22
C VAL A 303 -22.19 27.81 6.94
N PHE A 304 -23.00 26.81 6.63
CA PHE A 304 -24.42 26.92 6.33
C PHE A 304 -25.22 26.44 7.55
N TRP A 305 -25.82 27.40 8.26
CA TRP A 305 -26.65 27.14 9.43
C TRP A 305 -28.08 26.80 9.01
N THR A 306 -28.56 25.64 9.46
CA THR A 306 -29.86 25.05 9.06
C THR A 306 -31.04 25.55 9.90
N ASP A 307 -30.76 26.06 11.09
CA ASP A 307 -31.70 26.56 12.10
C ASP A 307 -31.71 28.10 12.23
N VAL A 308 -30.62 28.78 11.86
CA VAL A 308 -30.53 30.25 11.81
C VAL A 308 -31.26 30.79 10.58
N MET A 309 -32.17 31.76 10.78
CA MET A 309 -33.11 32.16 9.72
C MET A 309 -32.58 33.15 8.68
N HIS A 310 -31.58 33.98 8.98
CA HIS A 310 -31.29 35.19 8.18
C HIS A 310 -30.79 34.93 6.75
N GLY A 311 -31.21 35.81 5.82
CA GLY A 311 -30.67 35.88 4.45
C GLY A 311 -29.36 36.64 4.28
N GLU A 312 -28.84 37.27 5.35
CA GLU A 312 -27.54 37.96 5.33
C GLU A 312 -26.35 36.98 5.46
N VAL A 313 -25.16 37.45 5.08
CA VAL A 313 -23.89 36.72 5.20
C VAL A 313 -23.03 37.40 6.26
N ASP A 314 -22.71 36.68 7.32
CA ASP A 314 -21.84 37.17 8.39
C ASP A 314 -20.40 36.72 8.11
N ARG A 315 -19.54 37.68 7.78
CA ARG A 315 -18.12 37.44 7.49
C ARG A 315 -17.26 37.99 8.62
N ARG A 316 -16.48 37.11 9.24
CA ARG A 316 -15.56 37.44 10.35
C ARG A 316 -14.19 36.79 10.15
N ILE A 317 -13.17 37.30 10.84
CA ILE A 317 -11.88 36.59 10.96
C ILE A 317 -12.09 35.50 12.02
N GLN A 318 -11.92 34.24 11.62
CA GLN A 318 -12.06 33.07 12.50
C GLN A 318 -10.74 32.72 13.19
N GLY A 319 -9.63 33.05 12.55
CA GLY A 319 -8.27 32.89 13.06
C GLY A 319 -7.26 33.34 12.01
N SER A 320 -5.99 33.01 12.21
CA SER A 320 -4.93 33.23 11.24
C SER A 320 -4.11 31.96 11.00
N PHE A 321 -3.22 32.02 10.02
CA PHE A 321 -2.20 31.03 9.75
C PHE A 321 -0.91 31.73 9.35
N ALA A 322 0.20 31.35 9.98
CA ALA A 322 1.50 32.00 9.83
C ALA A 322 2.62 31.00 9.49
N ILE A 323 3.48 31.37 8.54
CA ILE A 323 4.58 30.56 8.02
C ILE A 323 5.59 31.48 7.30
N ASP A 324 6.89 31.19 7.38
CA ASP A 324 7.98 31.99 6.75
C ASP A 324 7.90 33.51 7.02
N ASP A 325 7.60 33.92 8.26
CA ASP A 325 7.37 35.31 8.69
C ASP A 325 6.22 36.05 7.95
N GLN A 326 5.40 35.33 7.17
CA GLN A 326 4.13 35.79 6.62
C GLN A 326 2.95 35.31 7.49
N GLU A 327 1.88 36.09 7.55
CA GLU A 327 0.61 35.73 8.21
C GLU A 327 -0.57 36.09 7.31
N MET A 328 -1.56 35.21 7.23
CA MET A 328 -2.84 35.48 6.55
C MET A 328 -4.04 35.19 7.45
N ASN A 329 -5.15 35.88 7.20
CA ASN A 329 -6.41 35.66 7.90
C ASN A 329 -7.17 34.45 7.32
N ILE A 330 -7.75 33.63 8.19
CA ILE A 330 -8.75 32.63 7.83
C ILE A 330 -10.13 33.21 8.18
N TYR A 331 -11.00 33.33 7.19
CA TYR A 331 -12.34 33.91 7.37
C TYR A 331 -13.38 32.84 7.67
N SER A 332 -14.28 33.08 8.62
CA SER A 332 -15.58 32.37 8.66
C SER A 332 -16.57 33.14 7.79
N ILE A 333 -17.25 32.44 6.88
CA ILE A 333 -18.40 32.94 6.15
C ILE A 333 -19.60 32.15 6.64
N GLN A 334 -20.46 32.79 7.43
CA GLN A 334 -21.60 32.16 8.08
C GLN A 334 -22.91 32.59 7.41
N CYS A 335 -23.72 31.61 7.06
CA CYS A 335 -24.84 31.74 6.15
C CYS A 335 -26.10 31.11 6.76
N GLY A 336 -27.13 31.91 6.99
CA GLY A 336 -28.43 31.41 7.45
C GLY A 336 -29.23 30.71 6.35
N ARG A 337 -30.32 30.06 6.77
CA ARG A 337 -31.18 29.18 5.98
C ARG A 337 -31.84 29.87 4.78
N GLU A 338 -32.22 31.14 4.91
CA GLU A 338 -32.70 31.94 3.77
C GLU A 338 -31.61 32.15 2.72
N PHE A 339 -30.35 32.34 3.12
CA PHE A 339 -29.24 32.51 2.18
C PHE A 339 -28.97 31.23 1.39
N ILE A 340 -29.05 30.04 2.01
CA ILE A 340 -28.97 28.73 1.34
C ILE A 340 -29.96 28.69 0.16
N CYS A 341 -31.20 29.11 0.41
CA CYS A 341 -32.28 29.11 -0.59
C CYS A 341 -32.05 30.17 -1.67
N GLN A 342 -31.66 31.39 -1.29
CA GLN A 342 -31.37 32.49 -2.22
C GLN A 342 -30.20 32.13 -3.16
N VAL A 343 -29.09 31.60 -2.64
CA VAL A 343 -27.96 31.12 -3.45
C VAL A 343 -28.38 29.99 -4.36
N GLY A 344 -29.06 28.97 -3.83
CA GLY A 344 -29.40 27.78 -4.60
C GLY A 344 -30.44 28.00 -5.71
N LEU A 345 -31.34 28.97 -5.55
CA LEU A 345 -32.40 29.30 -6.53
C LEU A 345 -32.00 30.44 -7.47
N GLU A 346 -31.42 31.53 -6.97
CA GLU A 346 -31.02 32.69 -7.78
C GLU A 346 -29.59 32.52 -8.37
N LYS A 347 -29.13 33.48 -9.18
CA LYS A 347 -27.72 33.59 -9.60
C LYS A 347 -26.99 34.68 -8.83
N ARG A 348 -26.93 34.56 -7.50
CA ARG A 348 -26.12 35.47 -6.66
C ARG A 348 -24.69 34.97 -6.55
N GLN A 349 -23.76 35.88 -6.83
CA GLN A 349 -22.33 35.71 -6.56
C GLN A 349 -21.99 36.44 -5.25
N TYR A 350 -21.03 35.95 -4.49
CA TYR A 350 -20.54 36.61 -3.27
C TYR A 350 -19.04 36.38 -3.14
N ASN A 351 -18.26 37.43 -2.90
CA ASN A 351 -16.82 37.28 -2.69
C ASN A 351 -16.56 36.75 -1.26
N LEU A 352 -16.30 35.45 -1.15
CA LEU A 352 -15.99 34.78 0.12
C LEU A 352 -14.65 35.24 0.72
N PHE A 353 -13.76 35.81 -0.09
CA PHE A 353 -12.39 36.17 0.26
C PHE A 353 -12.16 37.68 0.20
N SER A 354 -10.98 38.15 0.58
CA SER A 354 -10.57 39.57 0.50
C SER A 354 -9.26 39.69 -0.25
N ASP A 355 -9.06 40.82 -0.91
CA ASP A 355 -7.85 41.13 -1.68
C ASP A 355 -6.63 41.47 -0.77
N GLU A 356 -6.76 41.26 0.54
CA GLU A 356 -5.78 41.50 1.60
C GLU A 356 -5.92 40.46 2.75
N PRO A 357 -4.81 40.09 3.42
CA PRO A 357 -3.50 39.74 2.87
C PRO A 357 -3.42 38.23 2.56
N THR A 358 -2.73 37.87 1.47
CA THR A 358 -2.50 36.47 1.05
C THR A 358 -1.06 36.06 1.34
N LEU A 359 -0.81 34.77 1.62
CA LEU A 359 0.58 34.28 1.58
C LEU A 359 1.03 34.26 0.11
N ARG A 360 2.22 34.79 -0.18
CA ARG A 360 2.76 34.87 -1.54
C ARG A 360 4.15 34.25 -1.63
N TYR A 361 4.37 33.47 -2.68
CA TYR A 361 5.67 32.92 -3.04
C TYR A 361 5.97 33.15 -4.51
N TYR A 362 7.22 33.50 -4.79
CA TYR A 362 7.75 33.80 -6.11
C TYR A 362 8.88 32.81 -6.44
N PRO A 363 9.13 32.50 -7.72
CA PRO A 363 10.24 31.65 -8.10
C PRO A 363 11.56 32.44 -8.08
N LEU A 364 12.68 31.73 -8.07
CA LEU A 364 14.00 32.27 -8.38
C LEU A 364 14.00 32.92 -9.78
N GLU A 365 14.83 33.95 -9.99
CA GLU A 365 14.98 34.60 -11.29
C GLU A 365 15.31 33.60 -12.42
N LEU A 366 14.70 33.80 -13.59
CA LEU A 366 14.89 32.93 -14.75
C LEU A 366 16.34 33.02 -15.26
N PRO A 367 16.99 31.87 -15.59
CA PRO A 367 18.29 31.89 -16.23
C PRO A 367 18.19 32.48 -17.65
N GLN A 368 19.07 33.44 -17.97
CA GLN A 368 19.13 34.03 -19.31
C GLN A 368 19.70 33.01 -20.31
N VAL A 369 18.91 32.67 -21.33
CA VAL A 369 19.29 31.68 -22.36
C VAL A 369 20.00 32.39 -23.52
N GLU A 370 21.30 32.14 -23.69
CA GLU A 370 21.99 32.49 -24.93
C GLU A 370 21.48 31.61 -26.08
N GLN A 371 21.00 32.24 -27.16
CA GLN A 371 20.51 31.52 -28.34
C GLN A 371 21.66 31.09 -29.25
N ARG A 372 21.71 29.80 -29.61
CA ARG A 372 22.52 29.27 -30.71
C ARG A 372 21.69 28.32 -31.56
N GLU A 373 21.68 28.55 -32.88
CA GLU A 373 20.96 27.71 -33.84
C GLU A 373 21.80 26.49 -34.26
N PRO A 374 21.22 25.29 -34.37
CA PRO A 374 21.92 24.10 -34.84
C PRO A 374 21.87 23.96 -36.37
N SER A 375 23.05 23.87 -37.02
CA SER A 375 23.15 23.51 -38.44
C SER A 375 23.07 21.99 -38.66
N VAL A 376 22.49 21.57 -39.77
CA VAL A 376 22.34 20.16 -40.17
C VAL A 376 23.45 19.76 -41.14
N ASP A 377 24.01 18.57 -40.96
CA ASP A 377 24.70 17.82 -42.02
C ASP A 377 24.35 16.32 -41.90
N THR A 378 24.35 15.63 -43.04
CA THR A 378 23.92 14.22 -43.18
C THR A 378 24.81 13.48 -44.17
N ASP A 379 25.18 12.23 -43.87
CA ASP A 379 25.56 11.27 -44.90
C ASP A 379 25.22 9.82 -44.46
N PRO A 380 24.65 8.93 -45.31
CA PRO A 380 24.20 7.60 -44.89
C PRO A 380 24.83 6.43 -45.68
N GLU A 381 25.56 5.52 -45.01
CA GLU A 381 25.99 4.27 -45.64
C GLU A 381 26.11 3.08 -44.66
N LEU A 382 25.15 2.14 -44.72
CA LEU A 382 25.38 0.76 -45.18
C LEU A 382 24.07 -0.05 -45.19
N GLU A 383 23.88 -0.90 -46.20
CA GLU A 383 22.74 -1.81 -46.38
C GLU A 383 23.26 -3.16 -46.91
N LYS A 384 22.51 -4.27 -46.71
CA LYS A 384 22.77 -5.64 -47.26
C LYS A 384 24.01 -6.36 -46.62
N GLN A 385 24.25 -7.68 -46.66
CA GLN A 385 23.59 -8.93 -47.17
C GLN A 385 24.34 -10.17 -46.57
N THR A 386 23.87 -11.43 -46.44
CA THR A 386 22.56 -12.11 -46.59
C THR A 386 22.53 -13.49 -45.85
N GLN A 387 21.33 -14.00 -45.57
CA GLN A 387 20.93 -15.44 -45.57
C GLN A 387 21.41 -16.44 -44.49
N THR A 388 20.71 -17.59 -44.48
CA THR A 388 20.64 -18.65 -43.46
C THR A 388 20.68 -20.07 -44.09
N THR A 389 20.58 -21.11 -43.24
CA THR A 389 20.23 -22.54 -43.52
C THR A 389 21.40 -23.51 -43.77
N PRO A 390 21.20 -24.85 -43.65
CA PRO A 390 20.76 -25.57 -42.44
C PRO A 390 21.55 -26.90 -42.21
N VAL A 391 21.22 -27.69 -41.18
CA VAL A 391 21.30 -29.18 -41.16
C VAL A 391 20.55 -29.75 -39.92
N ASP A 392 20.23 -31.05 -39.93
CA ASP A 392 19.23 -31.73 -39.08
C ASP A 392 19.76 -33.08 -38.51
N LEU A 393 18.95 -33.73 -37.65
CA LEU A 393 18.95 -35.13 -37.18
C LEU A 393 19.81 -35.52 -35.96
N GLY A 394 19.13 -36.11 -34.95
CA GLY A 394 19.73 -36.82 -33.82
C GLY A 394 18.70 -37.25 -32.76
N LYS A 395 18.11 -38.45 -32.88
CA LYS A 395 17.23 -39.07 -31.86
C LYS A 395 18.03 -40.00 -30.94
N GLU A 396 17.62 -40.15 -29.69
CA GLU A 396 16.97 -41.38 -29.19
C GLU A 396 16.41 -41.23 -27.76
N VAL A 397 15.61 -42.21 -27.33
CA VAL A 397 14.88 -42.26 -26.04
C VAL A 397 15.01 -43.67 -25.48
N ALA A 398 15.14 -43.81 -24.15
CA ALA A 398 15.05 -45.08 -23.45
C ALA A 398 14.24 -44.94 -22.15
N GLU A 399 13.24 -45.82 -21.98
CA GLU A 399 12.48 -46.02 -20.73
C GLU A 399 13.03 -47.28 -19.99
N ILE A 400 12.19 -47.94 -19.18
CA ILE A 400 12.40 -49.26 -18.50
C ILE A 400 13.23 -49.16 -17.19
N GLU A 401 12.79 -49.68 -16.03
CA GLU A 401 11.50 -50.26 -15.62
C GLU A 401 11.26 -50.13 -14.09
N ILE A 402 10.06 -50.50 -13.62
CA ILE A 402 9.69 -50.59 -12.20
C ILE A 402 9.78 -52.06 -11.74
N VAL A 403 10.28 -52.31 -10.53
CA VAL A 403 10.22 -53.63 -9.87
C VAL A 403 9.63 -53.49 -8.47
N SER A 404 8.75 -54.42 -8.11
CA SER A 404 8.07 -54.51 -6.81
C SER A 404 8.18 -55.91 -6.24
N ASP A 405 8.35 -56.05 -4.93
CA ASP A 405 7.57 -57.04 -4.15
C ASP A 405 7.60 -56.72 -2.63
N ASP A 406 6.70 -57.37 -1.91
CA ASP A 406 6.26 -57.15 -0.52
C ASP A 406 6.38 -58.51 0.26
N PRO A 407 5.90 -58.74 1.50
CA PRO A 407 5.71 -57.87 2.67
C PRO A 407 6.45 -58.40 3.94
N ASP A 408 6.46 -57.60 5.02
CA ASP A 408 5.65 -57.84 6.26
C ASP A 408 6.29 -57.29 7.56
N SER A 409 5.42 -56.94 8.52
CA SER A 409 5.69 -56.76 9.96
C SER A 409 6.52 -55.55 10.42
N MET A 410 5.95 -54.34 10.28
CA MET A 410 5.94 -53.36 11.39
C MET A 410 4.73 -52.40 11.26
N GLN A 411 4.27 -51.83 12.38
CA GLN A 411 3.06 -51.00 12.40
C GLN A 411 3.25 -49.71 11.61
N VAL A 412 2.63 -49.63 10.44
CA VAL A 412 2.70 -48.47 9.54
C VAL A 412 1.97 -47.28 10.15
N SER A 413 2.74 -46.26 10.57
CA SER A 413 2.19 -44.92 10.72
C SER A 413 1.74 -44.42 9.34
N THR A 414 0.49 -43.97 9.23
CA THR A 414 -0.09 -43.54 7.96
C THR A 414 0.53 -42.21 7.52
N LYS A 415 1.62 -42.28 6.74
CA LYS A 415 2.25 -41.14 6.06
C LYS A 415 1.25 -40.52 5.09
N GLY A 416 0.57 -39.46 5.53
CA GLY A 416 -0.49 -38.82 4.75
C GLY A 416 -1.10 -37.63 5.49
N ILE A 417 -1.79 -36.75 4.74
CA ILE A 417 -2.34 -35.51 5.30
C ILE A 417 -3.38 -35.86 6.39
N PRO A 418 -3.19 -35.45 7.66
CA PRO A 418 -4.17 -35.69 8.70
C PRO A 418 -5.46 -34.94 8.39
N LYS A 419 -6.58 -35.66 8.37
CA LYS A 419 -7.92 -35.06 8.15
C LYS A 419 -8.19 -33.90 9.11
N ARG A 420 -7.76 -34.04 10.36
CA ARG A 420 -7.91 -33.04 11.42
C ARG A 420 -6.84 -33.18 12.50
N ILE A 421 -6.51 -32.08 13.16
CA ILE A 421 -5.51 -31.94 14.22
C ILE A 421 -6.21 -31.50 15.52
N LEU A 422 -5.99 -32.19 16.64
CA LEU A 422 -6.65 -31.88 17.90
C LEU A 422 -6.10 -30.57 18.51
N LEU A 423 -6.96 -29.60 18.78
CA LEU A 423 -6.57 -28.35 19.44
C LEU A 423 -6.80 -28.45 20.95
N GLY A 424 -8.01 -28.81 21.35
CA GLY A 424 -8.44 -28.78 22.75
C GLY A 424 -9.88 -29.26 22.93
N SER A 425 -10.38 -29.16 24.15
CA SER A 425 -11.75 -29.52 24.51
C SER A 425 -12.48 -28.37 25.19
N GLY A 426 -13.82 -28.41 25.21
CA GLY A 426 -14.60 -27.38 25.89
C GLY A 426 -14.29 -27.34 27.39
N THR A 427 -14.20 -26.13 27.98
CA THR A 427 -13.59 -25.92 29.32
C THR A 427 -14.24 -26.66 30.49
N SER A 428 -15.43 -27.24 30.31
CA SER A 428 -16.17 -28.05 31.29
C SER A 428 -16.16 -29.55 30.97
N GLY A 429 -15.18 -30.04 30.21
CA GLY A 429 -15.16 -31.41 29.66
C GLY A 429 -16.06 -31.57 28.42
N GLY A 430 -16.24 -30.48 27.66
CA GLY A 430 -17.05 -30.46 26.44
C GLY A 430 -16.35 -31.10 25.24
N ARG A 431 -17.10 -31.29 24.14
CA ARG A 431 -16.62 -31.87 22.86
C ARG A 431 -15.25 -31.33 22.43
N ASP A 432 -14.40 -32.22 21.92
CA ASP A 432 -13.13 -31.88 21.29
C ASP A 432 -13.31 -30.99 20.05
N VAL A 433 -12.44 -30.00 19.93
CA VAL A 433 -12.34 -29.05 18.82
C VAL A 433 -11.02 -29.30 18.08
N TYR A 434 -11.11 -29.30 16.76
CA TYR A 434 -10.02 -29.63 15.86
C TYR A 434 -9.75 -28.48 14.90
N TRP A 435 -8.54 -28.45 14.35
CA TRP A 435 -8.22 -27.76 13.11
C TRP A 435 -8.39 -28.79 11.99
N GLU A 436 -9.31 -28.56 11.05
CA GLU A 436 -9.71 -29.54 10.03
C GLU A 436 -8.70 -29.60 8.85
N PHE A 437 -7.41 -29.73 9.20
CA PHE A 437 -6.21 -29.58 8.37
C PHE A 437 -6.25 -30.27 6.99
N GLY A 438 -6.86 -31.46 6.90
CA GLY A 438 -6.95 -32.26 5.68
C GLY A 438 -8.30 -32.20 4.99
N HIS A 439 -9.22 -31.32 5.40
CA HIS A 439 -10.54 -31.20 4.79
C HIS A 439 -10.46 -30.53 3.41
N PRO A 440 -11.06 -31.10 2.34
CA PRO A 440 -10.96 -30.54 0.98
C PRO A 440 -11.52 -29.13 0.82
N GLU A 441 -12.51 -28.75 1.66
CA GLU A 441 -13.11 -27.41 1.67
C GLU A 441 -12.31 -26.37 2.49
N LEU A 442 -11.17 -26.73 3.10
CA LEU A 442 -10.37 -25.79 3.90
C LEU A 442 -9.56 -24.84 2.98
N PRO A 443 -9.74 -23.50 3.03
CA PRO A 443 -9.12 -22.59 2.07
C PRO A 443 -7.59 -22.55 2.11
N ASN A 444 -6.99 -22.70 3.30
CA ASN A 444 -5.55 -22.83 3.48
C ASN A 444 -5.19 -23.52 4.80
N ARG A 445 -3.92 -23.93 4.94
CA ARG A 445 -3.38 -24.52 6.17
C ARG A 445 -2.53 -23.52 6.94
N HIS A 446 -3.00 -22.28 7.09
CA HIS A 446 -2.40 -21.30 7.98
C HIS A 446 -3.22 -21.19 9.27
N LEU A 447 -2.52 -21.22 10.40
CA LEU A 447 -3.02 -21.06 11.75
C LEU A 447 -2.35 -19.85 12.40
N LEU A 448 -3.12 -18.95 13.00
CA LEU A 448 -2.61 -17.75 13.65
C LEU A 448 -3.01 -17.69 15.13
N ILE A 449 -2.04 -17.49 16.01
CA ILE A 449 -2.17 -17.60 17.46
C ILE A 449 -1.92 -16.24 18.12
N PHE A 450 -2.96 -15.69 18.75
CA PHE A 450 -2.95 -14.39 19.40
C PHE A 450 -2.94 -14.52 20.92
N GLY A 451 -2.15 -13.69 21.61
CA GLY A 451 -2.25 -13.56 23.07
C GLY A 451 -1.00 -12.97 23.73
N ALA A 452 -1.16 -12.40 24.93
CA ALA A 452 -0.06 -11.86 25.70
C ALA A 452 1.01 -12.92 26.05
N SER A 453 2.20 -12.48 26.46
CA SER A 453 3.25 -13.35 27.02
C SER A 453 2.73 -14.25 28.15
N GLY A 454 3.27 -15.46 28.24
CA GLY A 454 2.92 -16.46 29.27
C GLY A 454 1.55 -17.14 29.14
N THR A 455 0.66 -16.68 28.25
CA THR A 455 -0.73 -17.17 28.15
C THR A 455 -0.89 -18.60 27.63
N GLY A 456 0.04 -19.07 26.79
CA GLY A 456 0.03 -20.43 26.25
C GLY A 456 0.49 -20.59 24.79
N LYS A 457 0.80 -19.52 24.05
CA LYS A 457 1.13 -19.58 22.60
C LYS A 457 2.16 -20.68 22.27
N THR A 458 3.37 -20.58 22.82
CA THR A 458 4.51 -21.47 22.54
C THR A 458 4.23 -22.93 22.94
N TYR A 459 3.53 -23.17 24.05
CA TYR A 459 3.04 -24.51 24.43
C TYR A 459 2.01 -25.06 23.43
N THR A 460 1.16 -24.19 22.88
CA THR A 460 0.14 -24.57 21.91
C THR A 460 0.76 -24.96 20.57
N ILE A 461 1.79 -24.23 20.13
CA ILE A 461 2.62 -24.58 18.97
C ILE A 461 3.22 -25.99 19.16
N GLN A 462 3.90 -26.22 20.28
CA GLN A 462 4.44 -27.54 20.64
C GLN A 462 3.36 -28.63 20.66
N ALA A 463 2.18 -28.34 21.22
CA ALA A 463 1.05 -29.26 21.28
C ALA A 463 0.39 -29.57 19.92
N ILE A 464 0.54 -28.71 18.92
CA ILE A 464 0.09 -28.93 17.54
C ILE A 464 1.14 -29.74 16.75
N MET A 465 2.42 -29.43 16.93
CA MET A 465 3.53 -30.22 16.37
C MET A 465 3.48 -31.67 16.88
N ALA A 466 3.12 -31.87 18.15
CA ALA A 466 2.88 -33.18 18.76
C ALA A 466 1.69 -33.96 18.17
N GLU A 467 0.75 -33.31 17.46
CA GLU A 467 -0.26 -34.02 16.65
C GLU A 467 0.24 -34.30 15.24
N LEU A 468 0.93 -33.34 14.62
CA LEU A 468 1.43 -33.43 13.24
C LEU A 468 2.44 -34.58 13.07
N SER A 469 3.34 -34.78 14.04
CA SER A 469 4.33 -35.87 14.03
C SER A 469 3.70 -37.27 14.03
N LYS A 470 2.50 -37.44 14.60
CA LYS A 470 1.76 -38.73 14.58
C LYS A 470 1.42 -39.19 13.16
N PHE A 471 1.39 -38.27 12.20
CA PHE A 471 1.11 -38.51 10.78
C PHE A 471 2.36 -38.36 9.89
N GLY A 472 3.54 -38.21 10.49
CA GLY A 472 4.81 -38.00 9.79
C GLY A 472 4.91 -36.63 9.11
N ILE A 473 4.33 -35.58 9.70
CA ILE A 473 4.53 -34.20 9.22
C ILE A 473 5.53 -33.49 10.12
N ASN A 474 6.76 -33.38 9.62
CA ASN A 474 7.83 -32.59 10.24
C ASN A 474 7.49 -31.09 10.20
N SER A 475 8.02 -30.34 11.17
CA SER A 475 7.88 -28.88 11.23
C SER A 475 9.23 -28.17 11.31
N LEU A 476 9.32 -27.00 10.68
CA LEU A 476 10.47 -26.10 10.73
C LEU A 476 10.13 -24.87 11.58
N ILE A 477 10.95 -24.54 12.56
CA ILE A 477 10.86 -23.31 13.37
C ILE A 477 12.02 -22.39 13.01
N VAL A 478 11.77 -21.08 12.87
CA VAL A 478 12.83 -20.07 12.82
C VAL A 478 12.85 -19.33 14.16
N ASP A 479 13.84 -19.62 15.01
CA ASP A 479 13.88 -19.18 16.41
C ASP A 479 14.70 -17.88 16.57
N TYR A 480 14.20 -16.78 16.00
CA TYR A 480 14.74 -15.43 16.22
C TYR A 480 14.36 -14.84 17.59
N SER A 481 13.41 -15.45 18.32
CA SER A 481 13.01 -15.02 19.67
C SER A 481 13.79 -15.74 20.78
N SER A 482 14.57 -16.77 20.45
CA SER A 482 15.19 -17.69 21.42
C SER A 482 14.14 -18.29 22.37
N GLY A 483 13.00 -18.70 21.84
CA GLY A 483 11.85 -19.28 22.54
C GLY A 483 11.74 -20.81 22.44
N PHE A 484 12.49 -21.44 21.54
CA PHE A 484 12.42 -22.88 21.22
C PHE A 484 13.74 -23.62 21.43
N THR A 485 14.63 -23.11 22.28
CA THR A 485 15.81 -23.89 22.70
C THR A 485 15.38 -25.17 23.43
N ASN A 486 16.22 -26.21 23.46
CA ASN A 486 15.93 -27.48 24.17
C ASN A 486 15.68 -27.33 25.69
N LYS A 487 15.83 -26.12 26.28
CA LYS A 487 15.45 -25.80 27.68
C LYS A 487 14.04 -25.21 27.81
N GLN A 488 13.39 -24.86 26.70
CA GLN A 488 12.04 -24.26 26.63
C GLN A 488 11.04 -25.18 25.90
N LEU A 489 11.54 -26.18 25.19
CA LEU A 489 10.74 -27.32 24.76
C LEU A 489 10.35 -28.17 25.97
N GLU A 490 9.09 -28.58 26.04
CA GLU A 490 8.59 -29.48 27.07
C GLU A 490 9.28 -30.86 26.93
N PRO A 491 9.60 -31.57 28.04
CA PRO A 491 10.38 -32.81 27.97
C PRO A 491 9.80 -33.87 27.02
N ALA A 492 8.48 -33.98 26.96
CA ALA A 492 7.79 -34.89 26.05
C ALA A 492 7.98 -34.55 24.55
N ILE A 493 8.22 -33.28 24.20
CA ILE A 493 8.58 -32.87 22.83
C ILE A 493 10.01 -33.31 22.51
N VAL A 494 10.94 -33.10 23.44
CA VAL A 494 12.34 -33.52 23.26
C VAL A 494 12.44 -35.04 23.11
N GLU A 495 11.69 -35.80 23.92
CA GLU A 495 11.59 -37.26 23.85
C GLU A 495 10.94 -37.78 22.57
N ARG A 496 9.79 -37.21 22.16
CA ARG A 496 8.93 -37.79 21.10
C ARG A 496 9.12 -37.21 19.70
N LEU A 497 9.70 -36.01 19.56
CA LEU A 497 9.94 -35.39 18.25
C LEU A 497 11.43 -35.32 17.86
N ALA A 498 12.34 -35.68 18.78
CA ALA A 498 13.80 -35.67 18.59
C ALA A 498 14.35 -34.37 17.91
N PRO A 499 14.07 -33.18 18.47
CA PRO A 499 14.25 -31.91 17.78
C PRO A 499 15.72 -31.57 17.48
N THR A 500 15.99 -31.21 16.23
CA THR A 500 17.32 -30.81 15.74
C THR A 500 17.49 -29.29 15.79
N GLN A 501 18.47 -28.82 16.57
CA GLN A 501 18.81 -27.40 16.70
C GLN A 501 19.93 -27.06 15.70
N HIS A 502 19.58 -26.38 14.61
CA HIS A 502 20.51 -25.87 13.60
C HIS A 502 21.08 -24.53 14.07
N VAL A 503 22.19 -24.57 14.82
CA VAL A 503 22.75 -23.38 15.49
C VAL A 503 23.59 -22.57 14.49
N VAL A 504 23.00 -21.52 13.92
CA VAL A 504 23.57 -20.73 12.82
C VAL A 504 24.89 -20.00 13.20
N ARG A 505 25.17 -19.86 14.50
CA ARG A 505 26.45 -19.36 15.03
C ARG A 505 27.59 -20.39 15.10
N GLN A 506 27.31 -21.67 14.82
CA GLN A 506 28.28 -22.77 14.82
C GLN A 506 28.46 -23.34 13.41
N GLU A 507 27.36 -23.45 12.66
CA GLU A 507 27.32 -23.92 11.28
C GLU A 507 26.44 -22.96 10.47
N PRO A 508 26.96 -22.30 9.40
CA PRO A 508 26.21 -21.32 8.65
C PRO A 508 25.09 -21.97 7.82
N LEU A 509 24.01 -21.24 7.53
CA LEU A 509 22.93 -21.79 6.72
C LEU A 509 23.39 -21.99 5.26
N PRO A 510 23.12 -23.16 4.63
CA PRO A 510 23.57 -23.47 3.27
C PRO A 510 22.68 -22.81 2.20
N ILE A 511 22.68 -21.48 2.17
CA ILE A 511 21.81 -20.58 1.40
C ILE A 511 22.64 -19.41 0.89
N ASN A 512 22.54 -19.03 -0.38
CA ASN A 512 23.11 -17.77 -0.87
C ASN A 512 22.03 -16.66 -0.97
N PRO A 513 22.11 -15.56 -0.18
CA PRO A 513 21.20 -14.41 -0.33
C PRO A 513 21.16 -13.82 -1.75
N PHE A 514 22.26 -13.93 -2.50
CA PHE A 514 22.46 -13.43 -3.86
C PHE A 514 22.07 -14.44 -4.95
N ARG A 515 21.47 -15.57 -4.59
CA ARG A 515 20.96 -16.58 -5.53
C ARG A 515 20.04 -15.95 -6.58
N LYS A 516 20.24 -16.33 -7.85
CA LYS A 516 19.28 -16.09 -8.93
C LYS A 516 18.06 -16.98 -8.71
N GLN A 517 16.92 -16.38 -8.43
CA GLN A 517 15.65 -17.09 -8.40
C GLN A 517 15.13 -17.30 -9.82
N CYS A 518 14.14 -18.19 -9.96
CA CYS A 518 13.53 -18.54 -11.23
C CYS A 518 12.02 -18.61 -11.06
N ASP A 519 11.30 -17.86 -11.90
CA ASP A 519 9.86 -17.96 -12.09
C ASP A 519 9.53 -18.67 -13.40
N TYR A 520 8.26 -18.93 -13.68
CA TYR A 520 7.83 -19.54 -14.94
C TYR A 520 6.63 -18.81 -15.56
N VAL A 521 6.70 -18.55 -16.86
CA VAL A 521 5.59 -18.03 -17.67
C VAL A 521 5.40 -18.98 -18.84
N ASP A 522 4.23 -19.62 -18.94
CA ASP A 522 3.91 -20.63 -19.95
C ASP A 522 5.04 -21.69 -20.13
N GLU A 523 5.49 -22.24 -18.99
CA GLU A 523 6.61 -23.20 -18.85
C GLU A 523 8.01 -22.66 -19.22
N ILE A 524 8.12 -21.42 -19.70
CA ILE A 524 9.41 -20.76 -19.98
C ILE A 524 10.03 -20.25 -18.67
N PRO A 525 11.27 -20.66 -18.31
CA PRO A 525 11.93 -20.21 -17.09
C PRO A 525 12.41 -18.75 -17.21
N LEU A 526 11.98 -17.91 -16.27
CA LEU A 526 12.36 -16.50 -16.14
C LEU A 526 13.31 -16.34 -14.95
N TYR A 527 14.60 -16.21 -15.22
CA TYR A 527 15.63 -16.05 -14.19
C TYR A 527 15.82 -14.59 -13.77
N ASP A 528 16.13 -14.38 -12.49
CA ASP A 528 16.60 -13.09 -11.96
C ASP A 528 17.77 -12.52 -12.79
N THR A 529 17.66 -11.24 -13.16
CA THR A 529 18.83 -10.45 -13.57
C THR A 529 19.64 -10.04 -12.33
N SER A 530 20.87 -9.58 -12.55
CA SER A 530 21.70 -8.92 -11.53
C SER A 530 20.97 -7.78 -10.83
N ALA A 531 20.26 -6.95 -11.60
CA ALA A 531 19.43 -5.85 -11.08
C ALA A 531 18.29 -6.34 -10.18
N ASN A 532 17.65 -7.48 -10.50
CA ASN A 532 16.60 -8.05 -9.64
C ASN A 532 17.17 -8.51 -8.29
N ILE A 533 18.34 -9.17 -8.28
CA ILE A 533 19.02 -9.56 -7.04
C ILE A 533 19.45 -8.32 -6.25
N ALA A 534 20.04 -7.32 -6.90
CA ALA A 534 20.45 -6.08 -6.26
C ALA A 534 19.27 -5.35 -5.63
N GLN A 535 18.13 -5.24 -6.33
CA GLN A 535 16.90 -4.65 -5.80
C GLN A 535 16.37 -5.45 -4.60
N ARG A 536 16.25 -6.78 -4.72
CA ARG A 536 15.75 -7.69 -3.68
C ARG A 536 16.60 -7.62 -2.41
N VAL A 537 17.92 -7.76 -2.54
CA VAL A 537 18.84 -7.84 -1.41
C VAL A 537 19.06 -6.46 -0.77
N THR A 538 19.19 -5.39 -1.56
CA THR A 538 19.22 -4.02 -1.04
C THR A 538 17.93 -3.69 -0.30
N GLY A 539 16.76 -4.12 -0.79
CA GLY A 539 15.47 -3.91 -0.12
C GLY A 539 15.45 -4.48 1.31
N VAL A 540 15.87 -5.73 1.48
CA VAL A 540 15.93 -6.41 2.79
C VAL A 540 16.91 -5.70 3.74
N PHE A 541 18.12 -5.36 3.29
CA PHE A 541 19.07 -4.59 4.11
C PHE A 541 18.58 -3.17 4.42
N SER A 542 17.90 -2.51 3.48
CA SER A 542 17.39 -1.15 3.63
C SER A 542 16.33 -1.03 4.71
N GLU A 543 15.46 -2.04 4.80
CA GLU A 543 14.40 -2.06 5.81
C GLU A 543 14.94 -2.39 7.21
N VAL A 544 15.84 -3.37 7.33
CA VAL A 544 16.32 -3.83 8.65
C VAL A 544 17.39 -2.91 9.23
N PHE A 545 18.25 -2.29 8.42
CA PHE A 545 19.27 -1.34 8.87
C PHE A 545 18.90 0.14 8.65
N THR A 546 17.66 0.44 8.25
CA THR A 546 17.14 1.79 7.94
C THR A 546 18.15 2.60 7.09
N LEU A 547 18.36 2.17 5.85
CA LEU A 547 19.31 2.80 4.93
C LEU A 547 18.66 3.98 4.19
N GLY A 548 19.34 5.13 4.15
CA GLY A 548 18.94 6.30 3.32
C GLY A 548 19.38 6.16 1.86
N GLU A 549 18.81 6.92 0.93
CA GLU A 549 18.95 6.66 -0.52
C GLU A 549 20.39 6.52 -1.02
N GLN A 550 21.32 7.39 -0.60
CA GLN A 550 22.73 7.27 -0.96
C GLN A 550 23.38 5.96 -0.47
N GLN A 551 22.97 5.45 0.71
CA GLN A 551 23.39 4.16 1.23
C GLN A 551 22.80 3.00 0.41
N LYS A 552 21.53 3.12 -0.03
CA LYS A 552 20.89 2.13 -0.90
C LYS A 552 21.57 2.06 -2.27
N ALA A 553 21.90 3.21 -2.87
CA ALA A 553 22.55 3.29 -4.17
C ALA A 553 23.92 2.58 -4.17
N VAL A 554 24.79 2.88 -3.20
CA VAL A 554 26.10 2.20 -3.07
C VAL A 554 25.94 0.70 -2.82
N LEU A 555 24.98 0.29 -1.98
CA LEU A 555 24.71 -1.12 -1.73
C LEU A 555 24.19 -1.84 -2.98
N TYR A 556 23.28 -1.22 -3.72
CA TYR A 556 22.71 -1.73 -4.97
C TYR A 556 23.79 -1.95 -6.03
N GLU A 557 24.63 -0.94 -6.33
CA GLU A 557 25.69 -1.05 -7.34
C GLU A 557 26.76 -2.08 -6.95
N ALA A 558 27.13 -2.15 -5.65
CA ALA A 558 28.07 -3.14 -5.15
C ALA A 558 27.53 -4.58 -5.26
N ILE A 559 26.21 -4.79 -5.18
CA ILE A 559 25.57 -6.09 -5.41
C ILE A 559 25.40 -6.37 -6.90
N GLN A 560 24.93 -5.41 -7.70
CA GLN A 560 24.67 -5.64 -9.12
C GLN A 560 25.96 -6.02 -9.85
N SER A 561 27.01 -5.21 -9.72
CA SER A 561 28.34 -5.51 -10.29
C SER A 561 28.94 -6.80 -9.73
N GLY A 562 28.75 -7.08 -8.44
CA GLY A 562 29.20 -8.31 -7.80
C GLY A 562 28.57 -9.59 -8.37
N VAL A 563 27.27 -9.54 -8.65
CA VAL A 563 26.53 -10.65 -9.27
C VAL A 563 26.82 -10.77 -10.77
N GLU A 564 27.13 -9.67 -11.46
CA GLU A 564 27.55 -9.69 -12.87
C GLU A 564 28.94 -10.30 -13.04
N ASP A 565 29.91 -9.89 -12.23
CA ASP A 565 31.30 -10.35 -12.32
C ASP A 565 31.52 -11.79 -11.80
N VAL A 566 30.79 -12.19 -10.75
CA VAL A 566 31.08 -13.43 -9.99
C VAL A 566 29.92 -14.45 -10.02
N GLY A 567 28.71 -14.05 -10.44
CA GLY A 567 27.57 -14.95 -10.54
C GLY A 567 27.17 -15.60 -9.21
N SER A 568 26.89 -16.91 -9.22
CA SER A 568 26.39 -17.65 -8.05
C SER A 568 27.39 -17.81 -6.90
N GLN A 569 28.67 -17.47 -7.11
CA GLN A 569 29.70 -17.48 -6.08
C GLN A 569 29.78 -16.16 -5.28
N PHE A 570 29.04 -15.13 -5.70
CA PHE A 570 28.99 -13.86 -4.97
C PHE A 570 28.35 -14.04 -3.58
N ASN A 571 28.99 -13.48 -2.55
CA ASN A 571 28.63 -13.70 -1.14
C ASN A 571 28.85 -12.44 -0.28
N LEU A 572 28.50 -12.52 1.01
CA LEU A 572 28.56 -11.38 1.94
C LEU A 572 29.96 -10.79 2.09
N GLN A 573 31.00 -11.62 2.07
CA GLN A 573 32.39 -11.17 2.19
C GLN A 573 32.85 -10.44 0.92
N MET A 574 32.50 -10.95 -0.26
CA MET A 574 32.77 -10.27 -1.53
C MET A 574 32.03 -8.94 -1.65
N LEU A 575 30.77 -8.87 -1.20
CA LEU A 575 30.03 -7.62 -1.09
C LEU A 575 30.73 -6.62 -0.17
N MET A 576 31.17 -7.08 1.01
CA MET A 576 31.90 -6.24 1.96
C MET A 576 33.23 -5.72 1.37
N SER A 577 33.94 -6.54 0.58
CA SER A 577 35.13 -6.11 -0.16
C SER A 577 34.82 -5.03 -1.20
N ARG A 578 33.69 -5.11 -1.93
CA ARG A 578 33.28 -4.07 -2.89
C ARG A 578 32.93 -2.75 -2.22
N ILE A 579 32.21 -2.78 -1.10
CA ILE A 579 31.86 -1.56 -0.35
C ILE A 579 33.13 -0.90 0.24
N GLU A 580 34.08 -1.68 0.73
CA GLU A 580 35.39 -1.18 1.17
C GLU A 580 36.28 -0.67 0.01
N ALA A 581 36.08 -1.14 -1.22
CA ALA A 581 36.77 -0.62 -2.41
C ALA A 581 36.24 0.77 -2.82
N VAL A 582 34.92 0.95 -2.93
CA VAL A 582 34.28 2.26 -3.21
C VAL A 582 34.72 3.32 -2.17
N LYS A 583 34.84 2.91 -0.90
CA LYS A 583 35.37 3.75 0.18
C LYS A 583 36.85 4.12 0.02
N GLN A 584 37.67 3.29 -0.62
CA GLN A 584 39.09 3.55 -0.89
C GLN A 584 39.30 4.40 -2.16
N GLU A 585 38.43 4.25 -3.16
CA GLU A 585 38.42 5.07 -4.39
C GLU A 585 38.09 6.55 -4.10
N GLY A 586 37.22 6.80 -3.10
CA GLY A 586 36.92 8.14 -2.61
C GLY A 586 35.72 8.79 -3.33
N GLY A 587 35.71 10.13 -3.37
CA GLY A 587 34.61 10.89 -3.95
C GLY A 587 33.30 10.84 -3.13
N VAL A 588 32.21 11.24 -3.76
CA VAL A 588 30.90 11.47 -3.10
C VAL A 588 30.33 10.20 -2.46
N THR A 589 30.54 9.04 -3.07
CA THR A 589 30.04 7.74 -2.61
C THR A 589 30.79 7.18 -1.39
N ALA A 590 31.97 7.68 -1.05
CA ALA A 590 32.81 7.09 0.00
C ALA A 590 32.25 7.24 1.43
N ILE A 591 31.49 8.31 1.72
CA ILE A 591 30.82 8.50 3.02
C ILE A 591 29.61 7.55 3.15
N PRO A 592 28.69 7.46 2.16
CA PRO A 592 27.71 6.38 2.09
C PRO A 592 28.31 4.98 2.20
N ALA A 593 29.39 4.68 1.44
CA ALA A 593 30.08 3.40 1.51
C ALA A 593 30.61 3.09 2.91
N THR A 594 31.24 4.07 3.57
CA THR A 594 31.74 3.94 4.95
C THR A 594 30.61 3.65 5.94
N THR A 595 29.46 4.31 5.80
CA THR A 595 28.33 4.13 6.72
C THR A 595 27.58 2.81 6.48
N VAL A 596 27.47 2.34 5.22
CA VAL A 596 26.98 0.99 4.89
C VAL A 596 27.95 -0.06 5.44
N ALA A 597 29.26 0.07 5.20
CA ALA A 597 30.28 -0.84 5.71
C ALA A 597 30.20 -0.97 7.24
N ASN A 598 30.08 0.14 7.97
CA ASN A 598 29.97 0.12 9.43
C ASN A 598 28.67 -0.54 9.92
N LYS A 599 27.54 -0.39 9.22
CA LYS A 599 26.27 -1.08 9.54
C LYS A 599 26.35 -2.59 9.23
N MET A 600 26.94 -2.97 8.10
CA MET A 600 26.95 -4.36 7.61
C MET A 600 28.05 -5.22 8.22
N ARG A 601 29.22 -4.67 8.56
CA ARG A 601 30.38 -5.42 9.06
C ARG A 601 30.04 -6.38 10.21
N PRO A 602 29.31 -5.98 11.28
CA PRO A 602 28.95 -6.91 12.35
C PRO A 602 28.08 -8.09 11.91
N PHE A 603 27.33 -7.97 10.82
CA PHE A 603 26.52 -9.05 10.24
C PHE A 603 27.36 -9.98 9.36
N VAL A 604 28.25 -9.41 8.53
CA VAL A 604 29.16 -10.17 7.66
C VAL A 604 30.18 -10.96 8.48
N ASP A 605 30.76 -10.33 9.52
CA ASP A 605 31.77 -10.94 10.40
C ASP A 605 31.19 -12.10 11.25
N MET A 606 29.86 -12.20 11.42
CA MET A 606 29.19 -13.36 12.04
C MET A 606 29.00 -14.55 11.09
N ASN A 607 29.27 -14.39 9.78
CA ASN A 607 29.15 -15.41 8.74
C ASN A 607 27.91 -16.32 8.84
N PRO A 608 26.68 -15.78 8.71
CA PRO A 608 25.46 -16.57 8.89
C PRO A 608 25.08 -17.48 7.71
N PHE A 609 25.73 -17.32 6.55
CA PHE A 609 25.42 -18.02 5.30
C PHE A 609 26.68 -18.69 4.73
N GLY A 610 26.51 -19.90 4.18
CA GLY A 610 27.58 -20.74 3.65
C GLY A 610 27.36 -21.12 2.19
N GLU A 611 28.04 -22.19 1.75
CA GLU A 611 27.86 -22.75 0.40
C GLU A 611 26.46 -23.37 0.25
N GLU A 612 25.82 -23.23 -0.92
CA GLU A 612 24.48 -23.75 -1.15
C GLU A 612 24.48 -25.29 -1.22
N GLU A 613 23.67 -25.94 -0.38
CA GLU A 613 23.46 -27.38 -0.50
C GLU A 613 22.18 -27.69 -1.32
N PRO A 614 22.27 -28.49 -2.40
CA PRO A 614 21.09 -28.96 -3.13
C PRO A 614 20.10 -29.70 -2.23
N GLU A 615 18.84 -29.28 -2.32
CA GLU A 615 17.68 -29.87 -1.62
C GLU A 615 17.64 -29.68 -0.09
N SER A 616 18.51 -28.83 0.46
CA SER A 616 18.62 -28.51 1.90
C SER A 616 17.28 -28.41 2.64
N TRP A 617 16.32 -27.64 2.11
CA TRP A 617 15.00 -27.46 2.73
C TRP A 617 14.15 -28.73 2.79
N GLU A 618 14.02 -29.48 1.70
CA GLU A 618 13.12 -30.66 1.63
C GLU A 618 13.61 -31.78 2.55
N ARG A 619 14.93 -31.90 2.76
CA ARG A 619 15.51 -32.85 3.71
C ARG A 619 14.98 -32.66 5.13
N LEU A 620 14.79 -31.41 5.58
CA LEU A 620 14.23 -31.11 6.91
C LEU A 620 12.77 -31.58 7.05
N PHE A 621 12.01 -31.54 5.96
CA PHE A 621 10.61 -31.97 5.95
C PHE A 621 10.42 -33.46 5.68
N LEU A 622 11.49 -34.19 5.34
CA LEU A 622 11.52 -35.63 5.07
C LEU A 622 12.43 -36.42 6.04
N ASP A 623 13.10 -35.76 6.99
CA ASP A 623 13.96 -36.40 7.99
C ASP A 623 13.19 -37.51 8.75
N PRO A 624 13.64 -38.78 8.69
CA PRO A 624 12.95 -39.91 9.30
C PRO A 624 13.21 -40.05 10.82
N VAL A 625 14.11 -39.25 11.39
CA VAL A 625 14.50 -39.26 12.80
C VAL A 625 13.93 -38.02 13.50
N SER A 626 14.22 -36.83 12.96
CA SER A 626 13.80 -35.55 13.53
C SER A 626 12.46 -35.10 12.97
N ASN A 627 11.47 -34.92 13.85
CA ASN A 627 10.15 -34.41 13.47
C ASN A 627 10.07 -32.88 13.62
N CYS A 628 11.15 -32.23 14.04
CA CYS A 628 11.21 -30.82 14.42
C CYS A 628 12.60 -30.25 14.17
N HIS A 629 12.74 -29.39 13.17
CA HIS A 629 13.98 -28.65 12.90
C HIS A 629 13.85 -27.20 13.35
N ILE A 630 14.88 -26.67 13.99
CA ILE A 630 14.86 -25.35 14.61
C ILE A 630 16.08 -24.58 14.12
N LEU A 631 15.88 -23.59 13.25
CA LEU A 631 16.93 -22.63 12.87
C LEU A 631 17.17 -21.71 14.07
N GLN A 632 18.26 -21.96 14.79
CA GLN A 632 18.49 -21.42 16.11
C GLN A 632 19.38 -20.19 16.04
N LEU A 633 18.78 -19.01 16.25
CA LEU A 633 19.43 -17.70 16.11
C LEU A 633 19.82 -17.07 17.46
N ALA A 634 19.79 -17.85 18.55
CA ALA A 634 20.26 -17.41 19.86
C ALA A 634 21.67 -16.81 19.80
N GLY A 635 21.81 -15.60 20.34
CA GLY A 635 23.07 -14.87 20.40
C GLY A 635 23.43 -14.08 19.14
N PHE A 636 22.55 -13.99 18.14
CA PHE A 636 22.58 -12.88 17.17
C PHE A 636 21.98 -11.60 17.78
N MET A 637 22.34 -10.43 17.24
CA MET A 637 21.61 -9.19 17.50
C MET A 637 20.23 -9.24 16.81
N LYS A 638 19.25 -8.47 17.30
CA LYS A 638 17.87 -8.49 16.77
C LYS A 638 17.84 -8.33 15.24
N ASP A 639 18.55 -7.33 14.74
CA ASP A 639 18.56 -6.96 13.32
C ASP A 639 19.27 -8.03 12.48
N SER A 640 20.34 -8.62 13.00
CA SER A 640 21.02 -9.77 12.39
C SER A 640 20.12 -11.01 12.33
N GLY A 641 19.42 -11.34 13.42
CA GLY A 641 18.47 -12.45 13.48
C GLY A 641 17.27 -12.24 12.54
N ARG A 642 16.82 -10.99 12.40
CA ARG A 642 15.80 -10.60 11.43
C ARG A 642 16.31 -10.80 10.00
N LEU A 643 17.47 -10.28 9.63
CA LEU A 643 18.06 -10.49 8.29
C LEU A 643 18.21 -11.97 7.93
N ILE A 644 18.69 -12.81 8.87
CA ILE A 644 18.78 -14.26 8.66
C ILE A 644 17.41 -14.85 8.40
N THR A 645 16.40 -14.44 9.15
CA THR A 645 15.01 -14.88 8.97
C THR A 645 14.50 -14.46 7.60
N GLU A 646 14.50 -13.18 7.25
CA GLU A 646 13.94 -12.69 5.98
C GLU A 646 14.60 -13.38 4.78
N PHE A 647 15.95 -13.48 4.72
CA PHE A 647 16.63 -14.19 3.63
C PHE A 647 16.35 -15.70 3.60
N SER A 648 16.23 -16.36 4.76
CA SER A 648 15.87 -17.78 4.82
C SER A 648 14.45 -18.04 4.32
N LEU A 649 13.52 -17.15 4.66
CA LEU A 649 12.13 -17.24 4.20
C LEU A 649 12.00 -16.91 2.70
N ILE A 650 12.82 -15.99 2.15
CA ILE A 650 12.93 -15.76 0.69
C ILE A 650 13.36 -17.05 -0.02
N ASP A 651 14.48 -17.66 0.35
CA ASP A 651 14.98 -18.84 -0.36
C ASP A 651 14.03 -20.04 -0.24
N LEU A 652 13.46 -20.25 0.95
CA LEU A 652 12.44 -21.27 1.17
C LEU A 652 11.20 -21.03 0.30
N TYR A 653 10.74 -19.78 0.15
CA TYR A 653 9.61 -19.46 -0.71
C TYR A 653 9.87 -19.84 -2.17
N TRP A 654 11.01 -19.43 -2.74
CA TRP A 654 11.33 -19.74 -4.13
C TRP A 654 11.63 -21.23 -4.37
N PHE A 655 12.23 -21.91 -3.39
CA PHE A 655 12.41 -23.36 -3.39
C PHE A 655 11.07 -24.10 -3.51
N TYR A 656 10.05 -23.72 -2.73
CA TYR A 656 8.73 -24.35 -2.81
C TYR A 656 7.84 -23.80 -3.92
N LYS A 657 7.97 -22.54 -4.34
CA LYS A 657 7.24 -21.98 -5.49
C LYS A 657 7.48 -22.79 -6.77
N THR A 658 8.68 -23.33 -6.94
CA THR A 658 9.09 -24.09 -8.14
C THR A 658 8.94 -25.60 -8.02
N ARG A 659 8.69 -26.16 -6.81
CA ARG A 659 8.73 -27.62 -6.54
C ARG A 659 7.58 -28.15 -5.67
N GLY A 660 6.91 -27.27 -4.95
CA GLY A 660 5.91 -27.58 -3.93
C GLY A 660 4.52 -27.82 -4.50
N THR A 661 3.66 -28.44 -3.71
CA THR A 661 2.25 -28.66 -4.05
C THR A 661 1.40 -28.63 -2.78
N LYS A 662 0.18 -28.08 -2.90
CA LYS A 662 -0.89 -28.15 -1.89
C LYS A 662 -1.08 -29.55 -1.28
N ASP A 663 -0.70 -30.61 -1.98
CA ASP A 663 -0.88 -32.01 -1.58
C ASP A 663 0.32 -32.58 -0.79
N LYS A 664 1.38 -31.79 -0.59
CA LYS A 664 2.53 -32.08 0.29
C LYS A 664 2.73 -30.91 1.28
N PRO A 665 2.01 -30.88 2.41
CA PRO A 665 2.12 -29.77 3.35
C PRO A 665 3.51 -29.64 3.97
N ARG A 666 3.99 -28.40 4.13
CA ARG A 666 5.28 -28.03 4.74
C ARG A 666 5.01 -27.04 5.87
N VAL A 667 5.19 -27.46 7.12
CA VAL A 667 4.75 -26.68 8.30
C VAL A 667 5.88 -25.78 8.81
N ILE A 668 5.70 -24.47 8.68
CA ILE A 668 6.65 -23.45 9.12
C ILE A 668 6.07 -22.72 10.34
N VAL A 669 6.88 -22.58 11.38
CA VAL A 669 6.54 -21.95 12.66
C VAL A 669 7.30 -20.63 12.80
N LEU A 670 6.56 -19.55 13.05
CA LEU A 670 7.11 -18.22 13.33
C LEU A 670 6.37 -17.64 14.56
N ASP A 671 7.06 -17.49 15.69
CA ASP A 671 6.52 -16.88 16.92
C ASP A 671 6.97 -15.41 17.03
N GLU A 672 6.21 -14.57 17.72
CA GLU A 672 6.47 -13.12 17.81
C GLU A 672 6.62 -12.42 16.43
N ILE A 673 5.76 -12.77 15.47
CA ILE A 673 5.82 -12.31 14.06
C ILE A 673 5.80 -10.79 13.89
N GLN A 674 5.39 -10.00 14.90
CA GLN A 674 5.41 -8.54 14.88
C GLN A 674 6.83 -7.93 14.80
N ASN A 675 7.87 -8.75 14.64
CA ASN A 675 9.25 -8.37 14.40
C ASN A 675 9.73 -8.64 12.95
N LEU A 676 8.87 -9.19 12.08
CA LEU A 676 9.12 -9.46 10.65
C LEU A 676 8.42 -8.42 9.76
N ASP A 677 8.68 -8.45 8.45
CA ASP A 677 7.97 -7.61 7.47
C ASP A 677 6.58 -8.19 7.13
N HIS A 678 5.54 -7.35 7.13
CA HIS A 678 4.15 -7.73 6.81
C HIS A 678 3.64 -7.12 5.50
N ARG A 679 4.46 -6.35 4.76
CA ARG A 679 4.13 -5.80 3.43
C ARG A 679 3.77 -6.93 2.46
N LEU A 680 3.01 -6.60 1.40
CA LEU A 680 2.54 -7.60 0.43
C LEU A 680 3.70 -8.36 -0.24
N GLU A 681 4.78 -7.63 -0.55
CA GLU A 681 5.99 -8.15 -1.19
C GLU A 681 6.92 -8.92 -0.24
N SER A 682 6.60 -8.98 1.07
CA SER A 682 7.45 -9.66 2.06
C SER A 682 7.34 -11.18 1.96
N PRO A 683 8.31 -11.95 2.48
CA PRO A 683 8.24 -13.41 2.48
C PRO A 683 7.02 -13.93 3.25
N LEU A 684 6.69 -13.28 4.38
CA LEU A 684 5.50 -13.58 5.18
C LEU A 684 4.21 -13.19 4.44
N GLY A 685 4.21 -12.06 3.73
CA GLY A 685 3.11 -11.65 2.84
C GLY A 685 2.84 -12.69 1.75
N GLN A 686 3.88 -13.10 1.03
CA GLN A 686 3.83 -14.11 -0.03
C GLN A 686 3.41 -15.50 0.48
N PHE A 687 3.88 -15.92 1.67
CA PHE A 687 3.41 -17.18 2.27
C PHE A 687 1.92 -17.16 2.63
N LEU A 688 1.39 -16.03 3.11
CA LEU A 688 -0.02 -15.88 3.50
C LEU A 688 -0.96 -15.84 2.27
N THR A 689 -0.56 -15.12 1.21
CA THR A 689 -1.39 -14.92 0.02
C THR A 689 -1.29 -16.09 -0.96
N GLU A 690 -0.09 -16.63 -1.18
CA GLU A 690 0.20 -17.60 -2.24
C GLU A 690 0.71 -18.95 -1.74
N GLY A 691 1.42 -18.99 -0.60
CA GLY A 691 2.12 -20.19 -0.08
C GLY A 691 1.28 -21.47 -0.08
N ARG A 692 -0.05 -21.37 0.14
CA ARG A 692 -0.99 -22.49 0.06
C ARG A 692 -0.95 -23.28 -1.26
N LYS A 693 -0.64 -22.62 -2.40
CA LYS A 693 -0.50 -23.25 -3.73
C LYS A 693 0.59 -24.33 -3.70
N PHE A 694 1.68 -24.01 -3.01
CA PHE A 694 2.95 -24.73 -2.97
C PHE A 694 3.06 -25.68 -1.77
N GLY A 695 1.98 -25.85 -1.00
CA GLY A 695 1.96 -26.70 0.20
C GLY A 695 2.39 -26.01 1.49
N ILE A 696 2.76 -24.73 1.46
CA ILE A 696 3.22 -24.03 2.65
C ILE A 696 2.06 -23.89 3.65
N SER A 697 2.30 -24.39 4.86
CA SER A 697 1.41 -24.33 6.02
C SER A 697 2.12 -23.48 7.08
N LEU A 698 1.42 -22.50 7.63
CA LEU A 698 2.01 -21.57 8.61
C LEU A 698 1.40 -21.80 9.98
N ILE A 699 2.23 -21.81 11.01
CA ILE A 699 1.82 -21.65 12.40
C ILE A 699 2.46 -20.37 12.90
N LEU A 700 1.69 -19.29 12.86
CA LEU A 700 2.11 -17.95 13.21
C LEU A 700 1.66 -17.59 14.63
N ALA A 701 2.43 -16.81 15.36
CA ALA A 701 2.00 -16.27 16.65
C ALA A 701 2.43 -14.82 16.89
N THR A 702 1.57 -14.03 17.53
CA THR A 702 1.82 -12.61 17.88
C THR A 702 1.25 -12.25 19.26
N GLN A 703 1.86 -11.26 19.91
CA GLN A 703 1.31 -10.60 21.11
C GLN A 703 0.49 -9.35 20.80
N THR A 704 0.80 -8.66 19.69
CA THR A 704 0.22 -7.35 19.35
C THR A 704 -0.32 -7.34 17.93
N LEU A 705 -1.46 -6.69 17.76
CA LEU A 705 -2.07 -6.36 16.48
C LEU A 705 -2.13 -4.84 16.26
N SER A 706 -2.10 -4.02 17.32
CA SER A 706 -2.27 -2.56 17.17
C SER A 706 -1.26 -1.92 16.20
N ASN A 707 -0.01 -2.40 16.19
CA ASN A 707 1.08 -1.89 15.35
C ASN A 707 0.90 -2.12 13.83
N PHE A 708 0.00 -3.02 13.41
CA PHE A 708 -0.19 -3.33 11.99
C PHE A 708 -1.20 -2.38 11.32
N THR A 709 -0.98 -2.05 10.06
CA THR A 709 -1.95 -1.38 9.19
C THR A 709 -3.21 -2.23 8.95
N LYS A 710 -4.25 -1.63 8.37
CA LYS A 710 -5.51 -2.31 8.02
C LYS A 710 -5.28 -3.49 7.06
N ASP A 711 -4.36 -3.34 6.11
CA ASP A 711 -4.12 -4.34 5.07
C ASP A 711 -3.21 -5.48 5.56
N GLU A 712 -2.27 -5.19 6.47
CA GLU A 712 -1.49 -6.22 7.18
C GLU A 712 -2.39 -7.06 8.10
N LYS A 713 -3.31 -6.41 8.83
CA LYS A 713 -4.39 -7.10 9.56
C LYS A 713 -5.21 -7.96 8.61
N GLY A 714 -5.58 -7.44 7.42
CA GLY A 714 -6.26 -8.18 6.37
C GLY A 714 -5.50 -9.41 5.89
N ARG A 715 -4.19 -9.30 5.59
CA ARG A 715 -3.32 -10.42 5.19
C ARG A 715 -3.20 -11.48 6.28
N LEU A 716 -2.93 -11.08 7.52
CA LEU A 716 -2.90 -11.99 8.68
C LEU A 716 -4.25 -12.70 8.87
N PHE A 717 -5.36 -12.03 8.56
CA PHE A 717 -6.70 -12.60 8.68
C PHE A 717 -7.08 -13.58 7.54
N GLN A 718 -6.26 -13.73 6.49
CA GLN A 718 -6.42 -14.80 5.50
C GLN A 718 -6.19 -16.20 6.08
N ALA A 719 -5.52 -16.34 7.23
CA ALA A 719 -5.32 -17.63 7.88
C ALA A 719 -6.65 -18.32 8.25
N SER A 720 -6.88 -19.53 7.73
CA SER A 720 -8.18 -20.21 7.85
C SER A 720 -8.57 -20.63 9.28
N HIS A 721 -7.59 -20.66 10.20
CA HIS A 721 -7.84 -20.97 11.61
C HIS A 721 -7.10 -20.00 12.52
N LYS A 722 -7.72 -19.62 13.64
CA LYS A 722 -7.25 -18.59 14.57
C LYS A 722 -7.50 -18.99 16.03
N LEU A 723 -6.52 -18.76 16.90
CA LEU A 723 -6.63 -19.01 18.35
C LEU A 723 -6.42 -17.72 19.14
N PHE A 724 -7.44 -17.26 19.86
CA PHE A 724 -7.39 -16.06 20.69
C PHE A 724 -7.25 -16.43 22.16
N PHE A 725 -6.03 -16.44 22.67
CA PHE A 725 -5.75 -16.46 24.11
C PHE A 725 -6.00 -15.07 24.71
N LYS A 726 -5.85 -14.93 26.03
CA LYS A 726 -6.00 -13.63 26.71
C LYS A 726 -5.05 -12.57 26.09
N PRO A 727 -5.57 -11.44 25.58
CA PRO A 727 -4.74 -10.31 25.15
C PRO A 727 -4.11 -9.58 26.34
N ALA A 728 -3.17 -8.68 26.06
CA ALA A 728 -2.82 -7.62 27.01
C ALA A 728 -3.97 -6.59 27.07
N ASP A 729 -4.08 -5.85 28.16
CA ASP A 729 -5.19 -4.88 28.35
C ASP A 729 -5.15 -3.73 27.33
N THR A 730 -3.99 -3.47 26.70
CA THR A 730 -3.84 -2.54 25.55
C THR A 730 -4.39 -3.11 24.24
N GLU A 731 -4.35 -4.43 24.07
CA GLU A 731 -4.72 -5.12 22.83
C GLU A 731 -6.17 -5.66 22.85
N ILE A 732 -6.82 -5.67 24.02
CA ILE A 732 -8.11 -6.35 24.22
C ILE A 732 -9.22 -5.81 23.31
N LYS A 733 -9.25 -4.50 23.04
CA LYS A 733 -10.22 -3.89 22.11
C LYS A 733 -9.96 -4.32 20.67
N THR A 734 -8.70 -4.33 20.25
CA THR A 734 -8.26 -4.76 18.91
C THR A 734 -8.65 -6.21 18.66
N PHE A 735 -8.37 -7.11 19.61
CA PHE A 735 -8.71 -8.53 19.48
C PHE A 735 -10.22 -8.76 19.56
N ALA A 736 -10.93 -8.02 20.41
CA ALA A 736 -12.38 -8.11 20.54
C ALA A 736 -13.13 -7.61 19.30
N GLN A 737 -12.63 -6.57 18.62
CA GLN A 737 -13.21 -6.09 17.36
C GLN A 737 -13.16 -7.19 16.30
N LEU A 738 -11.99 -7.81 16.13
CA LEU A 738 -11.77 -8.83 15.10
C LEU A 738 -12.55 -10.13 15.35
N LEU A 739 -12.96 -10.39 16.60
CA LEU A 739 -13.91 -11.44 16.94
C LEU A 739 -15.36 -10.99 16.75
N ALA A 740 -15.70 -9.73 17.05
CA ALA A 740 -17.02 -9.14 16.79
C ALA A 740 -17.36 -9.16 15.30
N ASP A 741 -16.44 -8.69 14.45
CA ASP A 741 -16.56 -8.70 12.99
C ASP A 741 -16.75 -10.12 12.44
N ALA A 742 -16.08 -11.11 13.05
CA ALA A 742 -16.06 -12.49 12.57
C ALA A 742 -17.20 -13.37 13.10
N THR A 743 -17.86 -13.02 14.22
CA THR A 743 -19.02 -13.77 14.75
C THR A 743 -20.35 -13.00 14.72
N ASN A 744 -20.32 -11.73 14.29
CA ASN A 744 -21.47 -10.82 14.30
C ASN A 744 -22.10 -10.66 15.71
N GLU A 745 -21.23 -10.50 16.71
CA GLU A 745 -21.56 -10.22 18.12
C GLU A 745 -20.90 -8.90 18.55
N SER A 746 -21.33 -8.27 19.65
CA SER A 746 -20.76 -6.96 20.04
C SER A 746 -19.32 -7.05 20.60
N GLN A 747 -18.54 -5.98 20.39
CA GLN A 747 -17.18 -5.85 20.91
C GLN A 747 -17.14 -6.01 22.45
N ASP A 748 -18.10 -5.46 23.19
CA ASP A 748 -18.15 -5.56 24.66
C ASP A 748 -18.29 -6.99 25.16
N ILE A 749 -19.11 -7.82 24.48
CA ILE A 749 -19.23 -9.25 24.78
C ILE A 749 -17.88 -9.93 24.59
N TRP A 750 -17.14 -9.56 23.55
CA TRP A 750 -15.80 -10.10 23.29
C TRP A 750 -14.73 -9.61 24.27
N ILE A 751 -14.75 -8.34 24.69
CA ILE A 751 -13.89 -7.83 25.76
C ILE A 751 -14.12 -8.63 27.05
N GLN A 752 -15.38 -8.82 27.45
CA GLN A 752 -15.73 -9.63 28.62
C GLN A 752 -15.21 -11.07 28.49
N ARG A 753 -15.53 -11.75 27.37
CA ARG A 753 -15.10 -13.14 27.08
C ARG A 753 -13.58 -13.33 27.09
N LEU A 754 -12.81 -12.40 26.52
CA LEU A 754 -11.35 -12.45 26.47
C LEU A 754 -10.72 -12.16 27.83
N SER A 755 -11.27 -11.22 28.60
CA SER A 755 -10.70 -10.79 29.90
C SER A 755 -10.67 -11.92 30.94
N VAL A 756 -11.62 -12.85 30.88
CA VAL A 756 -11.78 -13.97 31.84
C VAL A 756 -11.06 -15.26 31.44
N LEU A 757 -10.32 -15.27 30.32
CA LEU A 757 -9.53 -16.43 29.89
C LEU A 757 -8.38 -16.72 30.87
N LYS A 758 -8.23 -18.00 31.22
CA LYS A 758 -7.11 -18.51 32.03
C LYS A 758 -5.94 -18.97 31.14
N ARG A 759 -4.76 -19.19 31.73
CA ARG A 759 -3.60 -19.77 31.01
C ARG A 759 -3.99 -21.11 30.37
N GLY A 760 -3.73 -21.26 29.07
CA GLY A 760 -4.13 -22.44 28.29
C GLY A 760 -5.61 -22.46 27.84
N GLU A 761 -6.44 -21.47 28.18
CA GLU A 761 -7.77 -21.27 27.60
C GLU A 761 -7.71 -20.25 26.44
N CYS A 762 -8.44 -20.51 25.36
CA CYS A 762 -8.57 -19.61 24.22
C CYS A 762 -9.92 -19.76 23.51
N TYR A 763 -10.22 -18.83 22.60
CA TYR A 763 -11.28 -19.00 21.61
C TYR A 763 -10.70 -19.48 20.29
N SER A 764 -11.18 -20.63 19.81
CA SER A 764 -10.86 -21.18 18.50
C SER A 764 -11.88 -20.70 17.47
N LEU A 765 -11.45 -19.85 16.54
CA LEU A 765 -12.23 -19.32 15.42
C LEU A 765 -11.67 -19.86 14.11
N GLY A 766 -12.51 -20.46 13.27
CA GLY A 766 -12.08 -21.01 11.98
C GLY A 766 -13.14 -21.93 11.40
N HIS A 767 -12.75 -22.70 10.38
CA HIS A 767 -13.58 -23.75 9.83
C HIS A 767 -13.63 -24.95 10.79
N ALA A 768 -14.82 -25.27 11.32
CA ALA A 768 -15.02 -26.36 12.27
C ALA A 768 -16.01 -27.40 11.72
N TYR A 769 -15.66 -28.70 11.74
CA TYR A 769 -16.52 -29.72 11.17
C TYR A 769 -17.79 -29.96 12.01
N ASN A 770 -18.95 -29.85 11.36
CA ASN A 770 -20.27 -30.05 11.94
C ASN A 770 -20.86 -31.41 11.50
N PRO A 771 -20.89 -32.44 12.37
CA PRO A 771 -21.37 -33.77 12.00
C PRO A 771 -22.87 -33.83 11.67
N GLY A 772 -23.67 -32.84 12.07
CA GLY A 772 -25.10 -32.80 11.79
C GLY A 772 -25.44 -32.25 10.40
N SER A 773 -24.56 -31.43 9.82
CA SER A 773 -24.70 -30.87 8.47
C SER A 773 -23.73 -31.49 7.45
N ASN A 774 -22.73 -32.25 7.90
CA ASN A 774 -21.62 -32.79 7.11
C ASN A 774 -20.88 -31.69 6.31
N LYS A 775 -20.63 -30.55 6.96
CA LYS A 775 -19.97 -29.37 6.40
C LYS A 775 -19.04 -28.69 7.41
N LEU A 776 -18.17 -27.81 6.91
CA LEU A 776 -17.45 -26.85 7.74
C LEU A 776 -18.38 -25.70 8.14
N ASP A 777 -18.68 -25.57 9.44
CA ASP A 777 -19.26 -24.35 10.00
C ASP A 777 -18.17 -23.26 10.03
N VAL A 778 -18.50 -22.06 9.55
CA VAL A 778 -17.66 -20.85 9.64
C VAL A 778 -18.25 -19.87 10.67
N ASN A 779 -17.52 -18.78 10.97
CA ASN A 779 -17.98 -17.65 11.79
C ASN A 779 -18.42 -18.02 13.23
N LYS A 780 -17.95 -19.15 13.76
CA LYS A 780 -18.20 -19.59 15.13
C LYS A 780 -16.89 -19.69 15.92
N ALA A 781 -16.86 -19.07 17.09
CA ALA A 781 -15.73 -19.09 18.01
C ALA A 781 -16.03 -19.99 19.21
N PHE A 782 -15.25 -21.06 19.37
CA PHE A 782 -15.43 -22.06 20.43
C PHE A 782 -14.47 -21.79 21.59
N LYS A 783 -14.98 -21.62 22.83
CA LYS A 783 -14.12 -21.55 24.01
C LYS A 783 -13.55 -22.93 24.34
N ILE A 784 -12.23 -23.07 24.26
CA ILE A 784 -11.52 -24.31 24.52
C ILE A 784 -10.43 -24.14 25.58
N LYS A 785 -10.02 -25.26 26.17
CA LYS A 785 -8.71 -25.40 26.82
C LYS A 785 -7.84 -26.31 25.95
N ILE A 786 -6.60 -25.91 25.68
CA ILE A 786 -5.66 -26.71 24.89
C ILE A 786 -5.43 -28.07 25.56
N LYS A 787 -5.48 -29.14 24.78
CA LYS A 787 -5.25 -30.51 25.26
C LYS A 787 -3.78 -30.68 25.67
N ALA A 788 -3.54 -31.21 26.86
CA ALA A 788 -2.20 -31.36 27.43
C ALA A 788 -1.37 -32.43 26.68
N LEU A 789 -0.06 -32.22 26.55
CA LEU A 789 0.86 -33.12 25.81
C LEU A 789 0.80 -34.57 26.29
N GLU A 790 0.64 -34.76 27.60
CA GLU A 790 0.56 -36.05 28.30
C GLU A 790 -0.75 -36.80 28.00
N GLU A 791 -1.73 -36.14 27.36
CA GLU A 791 -2.96 -36.73 26.84
C GLU A 791 -2.91 -36.96 25.31
N ARG A 792 -1.85 -36.48 24.63
CA ARG A 792 -1.67 -36.60 23.16
C ARG A 792 -0.81 -37.79 22.77
N PHE A 793 0.19 -38.12 23.59
CA PHE A 793 1.17 -39.20 23.35
C PHE A 793 0.75 -40.57 23.94
N ARG A 794 -0.56 -40.79 24.09
CA ARG A 794 -1.19 -42.02 24.62
C ARG A 794 -1.71 -42.92 23.51
#